data_AF-A0A022RW14-F1
#
_entry.id   AF-A0A022RW14-F1
#
_cell.length_a   1.000
_cell.length_b   1.000
_cell.length_c   1.000
_cell.angle_alpha   90.00
_cell.angle_beta   90.00
_cell.angle_gamma   90.00
#
_symmetry.space_group_name_H-M   'P 1'
#
loop_
_entity.id
_entity.type
_entity.pdbx_description
1 polymer ?
#
loop_
_entity_poly.entity_id
_entity_poly.type
_entity_poly.pdbx_seq_one_letter_code
_entity_poly.pdbx_strand_id
1 'polypeptide(L)'
;MVARILPYLTYGESAAMDVLVQHFDPYLQDWSEFDRLQKQYEDNPKDEKTAQQAAKQKFALENFVRVSESLKTSSCGERLKDIILEKGITAVAVRHLKTCFACTGQPGFKSTADWASGLKLSSVPLILSMLRGLSMGHLATQRCIDEEGILPLLHALESVSGENEIGAKAENLLDTLTDKEGTDNGFLTEKVRQLRHATRDEMRRRALKKREQLLQGLGMRQELTSDGGERIVVSQPVLEGFEDVEDEEDGLACMVCREGYRLRSTDLLGAYTYSKRVNLGVGSSGNARGDCVYTTVSHFNIIHFQCHQEAKRADAALKNPKKEWDGAALRNNETLCNNLFPLRGPTVPIGQYIRYVDQYWDYLNSLGRADGSRLRLLTYDIVLMLARFATGASFSADSRGGGKESNSKFLPFMIQMARHLLDQDSSQRNNLAKTIATYLSSSTLESKASTSPSTQPPSSGDETIQFMMVSSLLSESYDSWLKHRRAFLQRGIYHAYMQKHGRSLHRTTPNVLGSTSVDSGGSDELFSTIQPMLVYTGLIEQLQCYFKVGKSSTVVDQIRESGDESKKLEAWEILMKERLLNVKDMVAFSKELLTWLDDMTSANDLQESFDVIGALSDVLASGHTRCEDFVYASINLGKS
;
A
#
# COMPACT_ATOMS: atom_id res chain seq x y z
N MET A 1 -8.26 34.51 -2.02
CA MET A 1 -9.09 34.97 -0.88
C MET A 1 -8.71 34.25 0.41
N VAL A 2 -8.56 32.92 0.39
CA VAL A 2 -8.12 32.07 1.52
C VAL A 2 -6.83 32.57 2.21
N ALA A 3 -5.81 32.99 1.46
CA ALA A 3 -4.55 33.53 2.00
C ALA A 3 -4.70 34.84 2.82
N ARG A 4 -5.81 35.57 2.68
CA ARG A 4 -6.08 36.81 3.45
C ARG A 4 -6.81 36.54 4.77
N ILE A 5 -7.38 35.34 4.96
CA ILE A 5 -8.25 35.00 6.11
C ILE A 5 -7.48 34.17 7.17
N LEU A 6 -6.40 33.49 6.76
CA LEU A 6 -5.48 32.75 7.64
C LEU A 6 -5.03 33.55 8.90
N PRO A 7 -4.68 34.85 8.81
CA PRO A 7 -4.32 35.65 9.99
C PRO A 7 -5.46 35.77 11.02
N TYR A 8 -6.71 35.92 10.57
CA TYR A 8 -7.87 36.06 11.45
C TYR A 8 -8.26 34.74 12.12
N LEU A 9 -8.04 33.61 11.41
CA LEU A 9 -8.15 32.27 11.99
C LEU A 9 -7.07 32.03 13.06
N THR A 10 -5.86 32.58 12.91
CA THR A 10 -4.81 32.50 13.94
C THR A 10 -5.09 33.32 15.20
N TYR A 11 -5.89 34.39 15.13
CA TYR A 11 -6.24 35.20 16.31
C TYR A 11 -7.50 34.72 17.05
N GLY A 12 -8.21 33.70 16.54
CA GLY A 12 -9.33 33.08 17.26
C GLY A 12 -10.59 33.95 17.36
N GLU A 13 -10.76 34.92 16.47
CA GLU A 13 -11.89 35.85 16.51
C GLU A 13 -13.18 35.18 15.98
N SER A 14 -14.11 34.86 16.88
CA SER A 14 -15.35 34.14 16.57
C SER A 14 -16.17 34.79 15.45
N ALA A 15 -16.33 36.12 15.49
CA ALA A 15 -17.13 36.84 14.50
C ALA A 15 -16.55 36.72 13.08
N ALA A 16 -15.23 36.69 12.95
CA ALA A 16 -14.57 36.48 11.66
C ALA A 16 -14.72 35.03 11.17
N MET A 17 -14.68 34.05 12.08
CA MET A 17 -14.97 32.65 11.78
C MET A 17 -16.42 32.45 11.33
N ASP A 18 -17.37 33.10 11.99
CA ASP A 18 -18.79 33.08 11.61
C ASP A 18 -19.00 33.67 10.21
N VAL A 19 -18.38 34.81 9.90
CA VAL A 19 -18.46 35.42 8.56
C VAL A 19 -17.84 34.51 7.50
N LEU A 20 -16.75 33.81 7.83
CA LEU A 20 -16.14 32.83 6.93
C LEU A 20 -17.10 31.68 6.63
N VAL A 21 -17.72 31.09 7.66
CA VAL A 21 -18.69 29.99 7.46
C VAL A 21 -19.91 30.48 6.70
N GLN A 22 -20.44 31.67 7.03
CA GLN A 22 -21.56 32.31 6.31
C GLN A 22 -21.25 32.55 4.83
N HIS A 23 -19.99 32.82 4.46
CA HIS A 23 -19.60 32.98 3.05
C HIS A 23 -19.77 31.68 2.25
N PHE A 24 -19.50 30.52 2.87
CA PHE A 24 -19.58 29.22 2.21
C PHE A 24 -20.92 28.51 2.39
N ASP A 25 -21.69 28.88 3.42
CA ASP A 25 -22.97 28.28 3.79
C ASP A 25 -23.93 28.06 2.61
N PRO A 26 -24.15 29.03 1.67
CA PRO A 26 -25.06 28.82 0.54
C PRO A 26 -24.68 27.66 -0.38
N TYR A 27 -23.40 27.27 -0.41
CA TYR A 27 -22.90 26.19 -1.26
C TYR A 27 -22.88 24.83 -0.54
N LEU A 28 -22.92 24.82 0.80
CA LEU A 28 -22.73 23.63 1.63
C LEU A 28 -24.05 23.01 2.12
N GLN A 29 -25.16 23.73 1.95
CA GLN A 29 -26.48 23.33 2.45
C GLN A 29 -27.31 22.53 1.42
N ASP A 30 -27.01 22.63 0.12
CA ASP A 30 -27.73 21.91 -0.95
C ASP A 30 -26.78 21.25 -1.96
N TRP A 31 -26.32 20.05 -1.62
CA TRP A 31 -25.46 19.24 -2.48
C TRP A 31 -26.19 18.66 -3.70
N SER A 32 -27.53 18.54 -3.64
CA SER A 32 -28.34 18.06 -4.76
C SER A 32 -28.42 19.10 -5.87
N GLU A 33 -28.53 20.38 -5.50
CA GLU A 33 -28.44 21.49 -6.44
C GLU A 33 -27.07 21.54 -7.13
N PHE A 34 -26.00 21.36 -6.36
CA PHE A 34 -24.63 21.28 -6.90
C PHE A 34 -24.48 20.16 -7.94
N ASP A 35 -24.88 18.93 -7.60
CA ASP A 35 -24.77 17.80 -8.52
C ASP A 35 -25.61 18.02 -9.79
N ARG A 36 -26.82 18.60 -9.66
CA ARG A 36 -27.66 18.96 -10.81
C ARG A 36 -26.98 19.99 -11.71
N LEU A 37 -26.34 21.01 -11.13
CA LEU A 37 -25.66 22.05 -11.89
C LEU A 37 -24.41 21.51 -12.62
N GLN A 38 -23.62 20.65 -11.95
CA GLN A 38 -22.48 20.00 -12.61
C GLN A 38 -22.94 19.13 -13.78
N LYS A 39 -24.02 18.36 -13.59
CA LYS A 39 -24.59 17.55 -14.67
C LYS A 39 -25.10 18.39 -15.84
N GLN A 40 -25.78 19.52 -15.58
CA GLN A 40 -26.21 20.44 -16.65
C GLN A 40 -25.04 21.00 -17.46
N TYR A 41 -23.91 21.27 -16.80
CA TYR A 41 -22.69 21.70 -17.46
C TYR A 41 -22.05 20.57 -18.29
N GLU A 42 -22.00 19.34 -17.77
CA GLU A 42 -21.52 18.16 -18.51
C GLU A 42 -22.37 17.88 -19.75
N ASP A 43 -23.70 17.97 -19.62
CA ASP A 43 -24.65 17.76 -20.72
C ASP A 43 -24.58 18.86 -21.78
N ASN A 44 -24.29 20.11 -21.39
CA ASN A 44 -24.19 21.25 -22.30
C ASN A 44 -23.07 22.23 -21.92
N PRO A 45 -21.80 21.90 -22.23
CA PRO A 45 -20.65 22.72 -21.84
C PRO A 45 -20.55 24.07 -22.58
N LYS A 46 -21.38 24.28 -23.62
CA LYS A 46 -21.39 25.50 -24.44
C LYS A 46 -22.27 26.61 -23.87
N ASP A 47 -23.10 26.32 -22.87
CA ASP A 47 -23.84 27.37 -22.16
C ASP A 47 -22.91 28.09 -21.18
N GLU A 48 -22.45 29.27 -21.59
CA GLU A 48 -21.52 30.10 -20.80
C GLU A 48 -22.06 30.43 -19.40
N LYS A 49 -23.38 30.62 -19.24
CA LYS A 49 -23.95 30.97 -17.93
C LYS A 49 -23.89 29.78 -16.97
N THR A 50 -24.32 28.61 -17.44
CA THR A 50 -24.27 27.37 -16.67
C THR A 50 -22.83 26.97 -16.36
N ALA A 51 -21.93 27.07 -17.34
CA ALA A 51 -20.50 26.80 -17.16
C ALA A 51 -19.87 27.74 -16.10
N GLN A 52 -20.16 29.04 -16.15
CA GLN A 52 -19.63 30.00 -15.20
C GLN A 52 -20.16 29.75 -13.78
N GLN A 53 -21.46 29.44 -13.63
CA GLN A 53 -22.06 29.14 -12.34
C GLN A 53 -21.52 27.82 -11.76
N ALA A 54 -21.42 26.76 -12.58
CA ALA A 54 -20.89 25.47 -12.19
C ALA A 54 -19.42 25.57 -11.72
N ALA A 55 -18.59 26.30 -12.47
CA ALA A 55 -17.19 26.53 -12.12
C ALA A 55 -17.06 27.34 -10.82
N LYS A 56 -17.91 28.38 -10.64
CA LYS A 56 -17.90 29.20 -9.42
C LYS A 56 -18.25 28.38 -8.18
N GLN A 57 -19.32 27.58 -8.24
CA GLN A 57 -19.75 26.76 -7.11
C GLN A 57 -18.73 25.66 -6.80
N LYS A 58 -18.22 24.97 -7.82
CA LYS A 58 -17.15 23.97 -7.67
C LYS A 58 -15.91 24.57 -7.01
N PHE A 59 -15.46 25.74 -7.49
CA PHE A 59 -14.32 26.44 -6.90
C PHE A 59 -14.57 26.87 -5.44
N ALA A 60 -15.79 27.30 -5.09
CA ALA A 60 -16.13 27.65 -3.72
C ALA A 60 -16.03 26.42 -2.79
N LEU A 61 -16.57 25.29 -3.21
CA LEU A 61 -16.53 24.03 -2.46
C LEU A 61 -15.09 23.49 -2.33
N GLU A 62 -14.31 23.47 -3.41
CA GLU A 62 -12.89 23.06 -3.37
C GLU A 62 -12.08 23.94 -2.40
N ASN A 63 -12.35 25.25 -2.36
CA ASN A 63 -11.70 26.13 -1.38
C ASN A 63 -12.12 25.82 0.06
N PHE A 64 -13.39 25.49 0.30
CA PHE A 64 -13.85 25.10 1.63
C PHE A 64 -13.23 23.77 2.09
N VAL A 65 -13.13 22.78 1.19
CA VAL A 65 -12.42 21.52 1.45
C VAL A 65 -10.98 21.80 1.88
N ARG A 66 -10.24 22.63 1.12
CA ARG A 66 -8.87 23.03 1.48
C ARG A 66 -8.79 23.73 2.84
N VAL A 67 -9.77 24.58 3.16
CA VAL A 67 -9.85 25.19 4.50
C VAL A 67 -9.98 24.08 5.53
N SER A 68 -10.93 23.15 5.38
CA SER A 68 -11.16 22.06 6.33
C SER A 68 -9.94 21.15 6.54
N GLU A 69 -9.20 20.81 5.48
CA GLU A 69 -8.01 19.96 5.56
C GLU A 69 -6.79 20.69 6.13
N SER A 70 -6.79 22.02 6.11
CA SER A 70 -5.72 22.85 6.67
C SER A 70 -5.90 23.20 8.16
N LEU A 71 -7.06 22.86 8.74
CA LEU A 71 -7.35 23.15 10.14
C LEU A 71 -6.46 22.32 11.05
N LYS A 72 -5.56 23.00 11.76
CA LYS A 72 -4.72 22.40 12.80
C LYS A 72 -5.58 21.94 13.99
N THR A 73 -5.08 20.97 14.74
CA THR A 73 -5.59 20.56 16.07
C THR A 73 -5.19 21.60 17.14
N SER A 74 -5.64 22.83 16.94
CA SER A 74 -5.50 23.92 17.92
C SER A 74 -6.88 24.41 18.34
N SER A 75 -6.96 25.11 19.47
CA SER A 75 -8.21 25.67 19.99
C SER A 75 -8.97 26.55 18.99
N CYS A 76 -8.26 27.31 18.15
CA CYS A 76 -8.87 28.09 17.06
C CYS A 76 -9.46 27.19 15.96
N GLY A 77 -8.78 26.08 15.63
CA GLY A 77 -9.25 25.11 14.63
C GLY A 77 -10.46 24.32 15.14
N GLU A 78 -10.45 23.90 16.40
CA GLU A 78 -11.59 23.27 17.07
C GLU A 78 -12.81 24.19 17.09
N ARG A 79 -12.64 25.45 17.50
CA ARG A 79 -13.75 26.42 17.53
C ARG A 79 -14.40 26.66 16.17
N LEU A 80 -13.62 26.71 15.08
CA LEU A 80 -14.19 26.81 13.74
C LEU A 80 -14.98 25.55 13.37
N LYS A 81 -14.51 24.37 13.77
CA LYS A 81 -15.23 23.10 13.55
C LYS A 81 -16.52 23.04 14.38
N ASP A 82 -16.54 23.58 15.60
CA ASP A 82 -17.76 23.75 16.40
C ASP A 82 -18.78 24.61 15.65
N ILE A 83 -18.38 25.78 15.13
CA ILE A 83 -19.28 26.65 14.35
C ILE A 83 -19.83 25.92 13.11
N ILE A 84 -18.98 25.19 12.38
CA ILE A 84 -19.40 24.41 11.21
C ILE A 84 -20.40 23.32 11.60
N LEU A 85 -20.19 22.66 12.74
CA LEU A 85 -21.07 21.63 13.27
C LEU A 85 -22.41 22.21 13.74
N GLU A 86 -22.40 23.34 14.46
CA GLU A 86 -23.59 24.08 14.91
C GLU A 86 -24.45 24.57 13.73
N LYS A 87 -23.82 24.93 12.60
CA LYS A 87 -24.52 25.28 11.36
C LYS A 87 -25.14 24.09 10.63
N GLY A 88 -24.94 22.87 11.12
CA GLY A 88 -25.50 21.64 10.55
C GLY A 88 -24.86 21.18 9.24
N ILE A 89 -23.76 21.82 8.81
CA ILE A 89 -23.08 21.53 7.54
C ILE A 89 -22.63 20.07 7.49
N THR A 90 -22.06 19.56 8.58
CA THR A 90 -21.63 18.15 8.69
C THR A 90 -22.80 17.19 8.50
N ALA A 91 -23.92 17.43 9.20
CA ALA A 91 -25.10 16.56 9.13
C ALA A 91 -25.75 16.56 7.74
N VAL A 92 -25.80 17.72 7.08
CA VAL A 92 -26.31 17.86 5.71
C VAL A 92 -25.46 17.05 4.72
N ALA A 93 -24.13 17.14 4.83
CA ALA A 93 -23.22 16.42 3.95
C ALA A 93 -23.32 14.89 4.14
N VAL A 94 -23.41 14.42 5.39
CA VAL A 94 -23.62 13.00 5.72
C VAL A 94 -24.96 12.49 5.20
N ARG A 95 -26.03 13.28 5.35
CA ARG A 95 -27.37 12.94 4.82
C ARG A 95 -27.41 12.87 3.30
N HIS A 96 -26.68 13.76 2.62
CA HIS A 96 -26.55 13.72 1.16
C HIS A 96 -25.92 12.40 0.70
N LEU A 97 -24.77 12.02 1.29
CA LEU A 97 -24.12 10.74 0.96
C LEU A 97 -25.05 9.54 1.18
N LYS A 98 -25.81 9.52 2.29
CA LYS A 98 -26.79 8.45 2.54
C LYS A 98 -27.90 8.42 1.48
N THR A 99 -28.35 9.58 1.01
CA THR A 99 -29.33 9.68 -0.07
C THR A 99 -28.77 9.16 -1.39
N CYS A 100 -27.54 9.55 -1.75
CA CYS A 100 -26.86 9.12 -2.97
C CYS A 100 -26.65 7.60 -3.02
N PHE A 101 -26.46 6.97 -1.85
CA PHE A 101 -26.18 5.54 -1.72
C PHE A 101 -27.23 4.82 -0.86
N ALA A 102 -28.52 5.15 -1.05
CA ALA A 102 -29.62 4.58 -0.29
C ALA A 102 -29.75 3.05 -0.44
N CYS A 103 -29.18 2.47 -1.50
CA CYS A 103 -29.15 1.02 -1.73
C CYS A 103 -28.14 0.28 -0.82
N THR A 104 -27.28 1.00 -0.09
CA THR A 104 -26.25 0.40 0.76
C THR A 104 -26.87 -0.50 1.83
N GLY A 105 -26.39 -1.74 1.95
CA GLY A 105 -26.92 -2.74 2.87
C GLY A 105 -27.89 -3.75 2.24
N GLN A 106 -28.35 -3.52 1.01
CA GLN A 106 -29.11 -4.51 0.23
C GLN A 106 -28.18 -5.58 -0.38
N PRO A 107 -28.59 -6.85 -0.51
CA PRO A 107 -27.76 -7.87 -1.17
C PRO A 107 -27.40 -7.45 -2.62
N GLY A 108 -26.12 -7.46 -2.96
CA GLY A 108 -25.66 -7.12 -4.33
C GLY A 108 -25.73 -5.63 -4.69
N PHE A 109 -25.90 -4.73 -3.73
CA PHE A 109 -26.05 -3.29 -3.97
C PHE A 109 -24.95 -2.67 -4.86
N LYS A 110 -23.71 -3.16 -4.79
CA LYS A 110 -22.58 -2.66 -5.60
C LYS A 110 -22.77 -2.83 -7.12
N SER A 111 -23.65 -3.73 -7.55
CA SER A 111 -23.97 -3.96 -8.96
C SER A 111 -25.22 -3.21 -9.44
N THR A 112 -25.85 -2.41 -8.56
CA THR A 112 -27.06 -1.66 -8.91
C THR A 112 -26.74 -0.40 -9.71
N ALA A 113 -27.66 0.00 -10.59
CA ALA A 113 -27.55 1.26 -11.33
C ALA A 113 -27.50 2.49 -10.40
N ASP A 114 -28.18 2.42 -9.24
CA ASP A 114 -28.18 3.48 -8.24
C ASP A 114 -26.79 3.67 -7.63
N TRP A 115 -26.10 2.57 -7.28
CA TRP A 115 -24.71 2.63 -6.79
C TRP A 115 -23.78 3.24 -7.83
N ALA A 116 -23.84 2.76 -9.07
CA ALA A 116 -23.02 3.28 -10.17
C ALA A 116 -23.32 4.76 -10.47
N SER A 117 -24.58 5.20 -10.33
CA SER A 117 -24.98 6.60 -10.50
C SER A 117 -24.45 7.47 -9.37
N GLY A 118 -24.50 6.99 -8.12
CA GLY A 118 -23.92 7.68 -6.96
C GLY A 118 -22.41 7.90 -7.09
N LEU A 119 -21.67 6.93 -7.63
CA LEU A 119 -20.21 7.04 -7.86
C LEU A 119 -19.82 8.08 -8.91
N LYS A 120 -20.74 8.52 -9.77
CA LYS A 120 -20.52 9.55 -10.79
C LYS A 120 -20.80 10.97 -10.29
N LEU A 121 -21.36 11.13 -9.09
CA LEU A 121 -21.71 12.44 -8.55
C LEU A 121 -20.47 13.22 -8.13
N SER A 122 -20.35 14.47 -8.60
CA SER A 122 -19.24 15.37 -8.31
C SER A 122 -19.16 15.76 -6.82
N SER A 123 -20.28 15.70 -6.08
CA SER A 123 -20.34 16.01 -4.65
C SER A 123 -19.59 15.01 -3.78
N VAL A 124 -19.64 13.72 -4.12
CA VAL A 124 -19.14 12.62 -3.27
C VAL A 124 -17.66 12.78 -2.89
N PRO A 125 -16.71 12.95 -3.83
CA PRO A 125 -15.30 13.13 -3.47
C PRO A 125 -15.05 14.40 -2.63
N LEU A 126 -15.79 15.49 -2.86
CA LEU A 126 -15.66 16.73 -2.10
C LEU A 126 -16.14 16.55 -0.65
N ILE A 127 -17.29 15.89 -0.46
CA ILE A 127 -17.83 15.61 0.88
C ILE A 127 -16.88 14.71 1.67
N LEU A 128 -16.33 13.65 1.07
CA LEU A 128 -15.41 12.74 1.77
C LEU A 128 -14.14 13.47 2.24
N SER A 129 -13.54 14.29 1.38
CA SER A 129 -12.37 15.12 1.75
C SER A 129 -12.71 16.15 2.84
N MET A 130 -13.86 16.82 2.73
CA MET A 130 -14.34 17.77 3.74
C MET A 130 -14.54 17.11 5.11
N LEU A 131 -15.25 15.98 5.15
CA LEU A 131 -15.51 15.25 6.40
C LEU A 131 -14.21 14.76 7.04
N ARG A 132 -13.22 14.37 6.24
CA ARG A 132 -11.88 14.01 6.75
C ARG A 132 -11.22 15.19 7.46
N GLY A 133 -11.15 16.35 6.81
CA GLY A 133 -10.56 17.56 7.38
C GLY A 133 -11.25 18.02 8.67
N LEU A 134 -12.58 18.00 8.68
CA LEU A 134 -13.38 18.37 9.85
C LEU A 134 -13.26 17.36 11.00
N SER A 135 -13.10 16.06 10.70
CA SER A 135 -12.99 15.01 11.72
C SER A 135 -11.64 15.00 12.42
N MET A 136 -10.58 15.49 11.79
CA MET A 136 -9.22 15.40 12.30
C MET A 136 -9.07 16.09 13.68
N GLY A 137 -8.89 15.30 14.74
CA GLY A 137 -8.74 15.80 16.11
C GLY A 137 -9.93 16.59 16.65
N HIS A 138 -11.15 16.30 16.17
CA HIS A 138 -12.37 16.98 16.64
C HIS A 138 -13.49 15.98 16.98
N LEU A 139 -13.58 15.64 18.26
CA LEU A 139 -14.47 14.59 18.77
C LEU A 139 -15.96 14.83 18.46
N ALA A 140 -16.43 16.08 18.53
CA ALA A 140 -17.84 16.39 18.30
C ALA A 140 -18.28 16.09 16.85
N THR A 141 -17.44 16.43 15.86
CA THR A 141 -17.69 16.06 14.45
C THR A 141 -17.69 14.55 14.26
N GLN A 142 -16.75 13.84 14.89
CA GLN A 142 -16.70 12.38 14.78
C GLN A 142 -17.94 11.71 15.38
N ARG A 143 -18.47 12.24 16.49
CA ARG A 143 -19.71 11.76 17.12
C ARG A 143 -20.91 11.98 16.20
N CYS A 144 -21.00 13.16 15.58
CA CYS A 144 -22.03 13.43 14.59
C CYS A 144 -21.99 12.42 13.42
N ILE A 145 -20.80 12.08 12.90
CA ILE A 145 -20.65 11.07 11.84
C ILE A 145 -21.10 9.67 12.31
N ASP A 146 -20.76 9.29 13.54
CA ASP A 146 -21.14 8.00 14.13
C ASP A 146 -22.66 7.89 14.37
N GLU A 147 -23.26 8.92 14.97
CA GLU A 147 -24.69 9.00 15.27
C GLU A 147 -25.56 8.97 14.01
N GLU A 148 -25.08 9.57 12.92
CA GLU A 148 -25.74 9.53 11.61
C GLU A 148 -25.60 8.16 10.91
N GLY A 149 -24.79 7.24 11.44
CA GLY A 149 -24.74 5.84 10.99
C GLY A 149 -24.16 5.62 9.59
N ILE A 150 -23.25 6.49 9.14
CA ILE A 150 -22.68 6.42 7.79
C ILE A 150 -21.49 5.45 7.66
N LEU A 151 -20.95 4.93 8.77
CA LEU A 151 -19.76 4.06 8.76
C LEU A 151 -19.87 2.83 7.81
N PRO A 152 -21.01 2.10 7.72
CA PRO A 152 -21.14 1.01 6.76
C PRO A 152 -21.03 1.46 5.30
N LEU A 153 -21.54 2.65 4.98
CA LEU A 153 -21.41 3.26 3.64
C LEU A 153 -19.96 3.63 3.37
N LEU A 154 -19.28 4.30 4.30
CA LEU A 154 -17.86 4.64 4.13
C LEU A 154 -17.01 3.39 3.90
N HIS A 155 -17.27 2.32 4.64
CA HIS A 155 -16.57 1.05 4.47
C HIS A 155 -16.89 0.37 3.13
N ALA A 156 -18.13 0.48 2.63
CA ALA A 156 -18.46 0.01 1.28
C ALA A 156 -17.70 0.80 0.21
N LEU A 157 -17.61 2.13 0.36
CA LEU A 157 -16.90 3.03 -0.56
C LEU A 157 -15.39 2.79 -0.54
N GLU A 158 -14.79 2.41 0.59
CA GLU A 158 -13.36 2.05 0.73
C GLU A 158 -12.89 1.03 -0.33
N SER A 159 -13.78 0.13 -0.74
CA SER A 159 -13.49 -0.92 -1.74
C SER A 159 -13.71 -0.51 -3.20
N VAL A 160 -14.06 0.75 -3.48
CA VAL A 160 -14.33 1.24 -4.84
C VAL A 160 -13.03 1.66 -5.52
N SER A 161 -12.68 0.98 -6.62
CA SER A 161 -11.61 1.38 -7.53
C SER A 161 -12.16 2.31 -8.64
N GLY A 162 -11.46 3.39 -8.98
CA GLY A 162 -11.86 4.28 -10.08
C GLY A 162 -11.20 5.67 -10.07
N GLU A 163 -11.39 6.42 -11.16
CA GLU A 163 -10.73 7.72 -11.43
C GLU A 163 -11.09 8.84 -10.44
N ASN A 164 -12.26 8.78 -9.82
CA ASN A 164 -12.73 9.81 -8.87
C ASN A 164 -12.15 9.66 -7.44
N GLU A 165 -11.25 8.70 -7.22
CA GLU A 165 -10.54 8.45 -5.95
C GLU A 165 -11.47 8.25 -4.72
N ILE A 166 -12.73 7.88 -4.95
CA ILE A 166 -13.75 7.75 -3.90
C ILE A 166 -13.30 6.73 -2.84
N GLY A 167 -12.72 5.59 -3.26
CA GLY A 167 -12.20 4.58 -2.35
C GLY A 167 -11.07 5.09 -1.46
N ALA A 168 -10.07 5.76 -2.05
CA ALA A 168 -8.96 6.32 -1.29
C ALA A 168 -9.43 7.42 -0.31
N LYS A 169 -10.38 8.26 -0.71
CA LYS A 169 -10.95 9.30 0.16
C LYS A 169 -11.74 8.71 1.32
N ALA A 170 -12.52 7.65 1.07
CA ALA A 170 -13.26 6.93 2.10
C ALA A 170 -12.31 6.19 3.07
N GLU A 171 -11.26 5.54 2.57
CA GLU A 171 -10.20 4.91 3.37
C GLU A 171 -9.53 5.93 4.29
N ASN A 172 -9.10 7.08 3.74
CA ASN A 172 -8.43 8.13 4.51
C ASN A 172 -9.35 8.73 5.60
N LEU A 173 -10.66 8.88 5.32
CA LEU A 173 -11.64 9.32 6.31
C LEU A 173 -11.77 8.28 7.44
N LEU A 174 -11.94 7.00 7.12
CA LEU A 174 -12.01 5.92 8.12
C LEU A 174 -10.74 5.81 8.95
N ASP A 175 -9.57 5.97 8.34
CA ASP A 175 -8.30 5.95 9.05
C ASP A 175 -8.15 7.15 10.01
N THR A 176 -8.65 8.33 9.62
CA THR A 176 -8.75 9.51 10.51
C THR A 176 -9.66 9.24 11.72
N LEU A 177 -10.80 8.55 11.51
CA LEU A 177 -11.76 8.23 12.57
C LEU A 177 -11.27 7.16 13.55
N THR A 178 -10.25 6.37 13.18
CA THR A 178 -9.77 5.21 13.95
C THR A 178 -8.46 5.45 14.70
N ASP A 179 -7.93 6.68 14.65
CA ASP A 179 -6.63 7.07 15.21
C ASP A 179 -5.48 6.12 14.85
N LYS A 180 -5.49 5.55 13.64
CA LYS A 180 -4.39 4.70 13.17
C LYS A 180 -3.04 5.42 13.14
N GLU A 181 -3.05 6.75 13.19
CA GLU A 181 -1.87 7.61 13.22
C GLU A 181 -1.23 7.74 14.63
N GLY A 182 -1.88 7.21 15.68
CA GLY A 182 -1.36 7.26 17.06
C GLY A 182 -1.34 8.67 17.65
N THR A 183 -2.29 9.50 17.22
CA THR A 183 -2.36 10.95 17.48
C THR A 183 -3.44 11.33 18.49
N ASP A 184 -4.12 10.36 19.11
CA ASP A 184 -5.31 10.49 19.97
C ASP A 184 -6.47 11.23 19.28
N ASN A 185 -6.51 11.17 17.94
CA ASN A 185 -7.40 11.98 17.12
C ASN A 185 -8.69 11.26 16.74
N GLY A 186 -8.85 9.96 16.99
CA GLY A 186 -9.98 9.15 16.50
C GLY A 186 -10.54 8.21 17.57
N PHE A 187 -11.87 8.17 17.73
CA PHE A 187 -12.52 7.34 18.76
C PHE A 187 -13.25 6.10 18.22
N LEU A 188 -13.36 5.95 16.90
CA LEU A 188 -14.20 4.93 16.26
C LEU A 188 -13.44 3.65 15.86
N THR A 189 -12.25 3.46 16.44
CA THR A 189 -11.34 2.33 16.17
C THR A 189 -12.05 0.99 16.21
N GLU A 190 -12.83 0.73 17.27
CA GLU A 190 -13.48 -0.57 17.47
C GLU A 190 -14.63 -0.81 16.48
N LYS A 191 -15.47 0.20 16.22
CA LYS A 191 -16.60 0.08 15.27
C LYS A 191 -16.11 -0.15 13.84
N VAL A 192 -15.11 0.60 13.39
CA VAL A 192 -14.55 0.43 12.04
C VAL A 192 -13.78 -0.90 11.92
N ARG A 193 -13.10 -1.32 12.99
CA ARG A 193 -12.47 -2.65 13.06
C ARG A 193 -13.52 -3.74 12.90
N GLN A 194 -14.66 -3.67 13.60
CA GLN A 194 -15.75 -4.64 13.48
C GLN A 194 -16.34 -4.68 12.06
N LEU A 195 -16.54 -3.53 11.41
CA LEU A 195 -17.00 -3.47 10.01
C LEU A 195 -16.01 -4.16 9.05
N ARG A 196 -14.72 -3.84 9.17
CA ARG A 196 -13.66 -4.47 8.38
C ARG A 196 -13.54 -5.98 8.67
N HIS A 197 -13.74 -6.42 9.92
CA HIS A 197 -13.81 -7.85 10.27
C HIS A 197 -15.02 -8.55 9.64
N ALA A 198 -16.21 -7.97 9.73
CA ALA A 198 -17.42 -8.57 9.16
C ALA A 198 -17.33 -8.72 7.63
N THR A 199 -16.74 -7.74 6.93
CA THR A 199 -16.48 -7.85 5.49
C THR A 199 -15.45 -8.93 5.17
N ARG A 200 -14.39 -9.06 5.97
CA ARG A 200 -13.41 -10.14 5.83
C ARG A 200 -14.05 -11.52 6.02
N ASP A 201 -14.88 -11.71 7.04
CA ASP A 201 -15.59 -12.97 7.27
C ASP A 201 -16.57 -13.32 6.12
N GLU A 202 -17.21 -12.32 5.52
CA GLU A 202 -18.07 -12.50 4.34
C GLU A 202 -17.25 -12.89 3.09
N MET A 203 -16.13 -12.21 2.84
CA MET A 203 -15.23 -12.53 1.73
C MET A 203 -14.65 -13.94 1.89
N ARG A 204 -14.25 -14.31 3.11
CA ARG A 204 -13.81 -15.67 3.49
C ARG A 204 -14.85 -16.72 3.13
N ARG A 205 -16.13 -16.51 3.51
CA ARG A 205 -17.20 -17.47 3.21
C ARG A 205 -17.39 -17.66 1.71
N ARG A 206 -17.24 -16.60 0.92
CA ARG A 206 -17.32 -16.65 -0.55
C ARG A 206 -16.12 -17.33 -1.17
N ALA A 207 -14.92 -17.07 -0.66
CA ALA A 207 -13.68 -17.72 -1.09
C ALA A 207 -13.72 -19.23 -0.82
N LEU A 208 -14.15 -19.64 0.39
CA LEU A 208 -14.36 -21.05 0.75
C LEU A 208 -15.35 -21.74 -0.19
N LYS A 209 -16.49 -21.09 -0.47
CA LYS A 209 -17.49 -21.62 -1.41
C LYS A 209 -16.96 -21.75 -2.84
N LYS A 210 -16.21 -20.75 -3.33
CA LYS A 210 -15.55 -20.83 -4.65
C LYS A 210 -14.49 -21.92 -4.68
N ARG A 211 -13.71 -22.08 -3.61
CA ARG A 211 -12.73 -23.15 -3.47
C ARG A 211 -13.39 -24.52 -3.47
N GLU A 212 -14.47 -24.72 -2.71
CA GLU A 212 -15.27 -25.96 -2.75
C GLU A 212 -15.79 -26.25 -4.16
N GLN A 213 -16.29 -25.24 -4.87
CA GLN A 213 -16.76 -25.38 -6.25
C GLN A 213 -15.62 -25.72 -7.22
N LEU A 214 -14.44 -25.11 -7.07
CA LEU A 214 -13.26 -25.41 -7.86
C LEU A 214 -12.73 -26.82 -7.56
N LEU A 215 -12.68 -27.22 -6.29
CA LEU A 215 -12.28 -28.57 -5.88
C LEU A 215 -13.26 -29.65 -6.42
N GLN A 216 -14.56 -29.36 -6.42
CA GLN A 216 -15.58 -30.21 -7.05
C GLN A 216 -15.42 -30.25 -8.58
N GLY A 217 -15.13 -29.12 -9.22
CA GLY A 217 -14.86 -29.03 -10.66
C GLY A 217 -13.56 -29.71 -11.11
N LEU A 218 -12.57 -29.80 -10.22
CA LEU A 218 -11.30 -30.51 -10.40
C LEU A 218 -11.40 -32.01 -10.08
N GLY A 219 -12.60 -32.54 -9.83
CA GLY A 219 -12.84 -33.97 -9.60
C GLY A 219 -12.37 -34.48 -8.22
N MET A 220 -12.05 -33.59 -7.26
CA MET A 220 -11.70 -33.99 -5.90
C MET A 220 -12.98 -34.08 -5.05
N ARG A 221 -13.56 -35.28 -4.97
CA ARG A 221 -14.66 -35.57 -4.04
C ARG A 221 -14.08 -36.19 -2.76
N GLN A 222 -14.43 -35.62 -1.61
CA GLN A 222 -14.16 -36.21 -0.31
C GLN A 222 -15.21 -37.30 -0.08
N GLU A 223 -14.81 -38.57 -0.17
CA GLU A 223 -15.68 -39.69 0.21
C GLU A 223 -15.23 -40.27 1.55
N LEU A 224 -16.21 -40.49 2.42
CA LEU A 224 -16.02 -41.22 3.67
C LEU A 224 -15.90 -42.71 3.34
N THR A 225 -14.76 -43.32 3.61
CA THR A 225 -14.64 -44.77 3.53
C THR A 225 -15.40 -45.42 4.70
N SER A 226 -15.81 -46.66 4.51
CA SER A 226 -16.57 -47.46 5.50
C SER A 226 -15.82 -47.72 6.82
N ASP A 227 -14.55 -47.30 6.94
CA ASP A 227 -13.70 -47.35 8.12
C ASP A 227 -13.34 -45.97 8.72
N GLY A 228 -13.92 -44.87 8.19
CA GLY A 228 -13.79 -43.52 8.77
C GLY A 228 -12.51 -42.75 8.40
N GLY A 229 -11.77 -43.19 7.37
CA GLY A 229 -10.62 -42.47 6.82
C GLY A 229 -11.03 -41.52 5.68
N GLU A 230 -10.45 -40.32 5.65
CA GLU A 230 -10.64 -39.39 4.52
C GLU A 230 -9.63 -39.69 3.40
N ARG A 231 -10.10 -39.87 2.16
CA ARG A 231 -9.22 -40.01 1.00
C ARG A 231 -9.67 -39.11 -0.16
N ILE A 232 -8.72 -38.34 -0.69
CA ILE A 232 -8.89 -37.52 -1.90
C ILE A 232 -8.49 -38.37 -3.11
N VAL A 233 -9.41 -38.57 -4.06
CA VAL A 233 -9.14 -39.25 -5.34
C VAL A 233 -9.22 -38.21 -6.46
N VAL A 234 -8.22 -38.21 -7.36
CA VAL A 234 -8.09 -37.29 -8.48
C VAL A 234 -8.40 -38.04 -9.79
N SER A 235 -9.49 -37.68 -10.46
CA SER A 235 -9.78 -38.12 -11.83
C SER A 235 -9.43 -36.99 -12.82
N GLN A 236 -8.74 -37.36 -13.91
CA GLN A 236 -8.03 -36.55 -14.92
C GLN A 236 -8.70 -35.25 -15.45
N PRO A 237 -7.91 -34.32 -16.06
CA PRO A 237 -8.33 -32.96 -16.37
C PRO A 237 -9.00 -32.83 -17.76
N VAL A 238 -9.92 -31.86 -17.89
CA VAL A 238 -10.45 -31.39 -19.18
C VAL A 238 -10.36 -29.87 -19.28
N LEU A 239 -10.08 -29.45 -20.52
CA LEU A 239 -9.82 -28.12 -21.06
C LEU A 239 -10.95 -27.07 -20.92
N GLU A 240 -10.48 -25.83 -21.15
CA GLU A 240 -11.10 -24.72 -21.91
C GLU A 240 -11.89 -23.63 -21.17
N GLY A 241 -11.30 -22.42 -21.21
CA GLY A 241 -11.80 -21.37 -22.11
C GLY A 241 -12.92 -20.50 -21.57
N PHE A 242 -12.56 -19.47 -20.80
CA PHE A 242 -13.31 -18.22 -20.68
C PHE A 242 -12.36 -17.14 -20.17
N GLU A 243 -11.87 -16.26 -21.03
CA GLU A 243 -11.47 -14.92 -20.60
C GLU A 243 -12.25 -13.92 -21.46
N ASP A 244 -13.23 -13.32 -20.77
CA ASP A 244 -14.10 -12.28 -21.24
C ASP A 244 -13.30 -11.04 -21.66
N VAL A 245 -13.89 -10.33 -22.61
CA VAL A 245 -13.49 -9.04 -23.19
C VAL A 245 -12.89 -8.10 -22.12
N GLU A 246 -11.56 -7.97 -22.11
CA GLU A 246 -10.87 -6.89 -21.40
C GLU A 246 -10.87 -5.64 -22.28
N ASP A 247 -11.46 -4.55 -21.80
CA ASP A 247 -11.33 -3.23 -22.40
C ASP A 247 -9.83 -2.84 -22.51
N GLU A 248 -9.34 -2.75 -23.75
CA GLU A 248 -7.96 -2.45 -24.14
C GLU A 248 -7.54 -0.97 -23.95
N GLU A 249 -7.72 -0.32 -22.81
CA GLU A 249 -7.21 1.06 -22.63
C GLU A 249 -7.02 1.36 -21.13
N ASP A 250 -5.81 1.19 -20.58
CA ASP A 250 -4.90 2.32 -20.34
C ASP A 250 -3.46 1.83 -20.07
N GLY A 251 -2.52 2.20 -20.94
CA GLY A 251 -1.09 2.17 -20.59
C GLY A 251 -0.73 3.36 -19.69
N LEU A 252 0.46 3.37 -19.08
CA LEU A 252 0.92 4.55 -18.32
C LEU A 252 0.90 5.81 -19.20
N ALA A 253 0.13 6.82 -18.79
CA ALA A 253 0.00 8.09 -19.51
C ALA A 253 0.46 9.26 -18.63
N CYS A 254 1.14 10.22 -19.25
CA CYS A 254 1.50 11.47 -18.60
C CYS A 254 0.23 12.25 -18.24
N MET A 255 0.09 12.66 -16.99
CA MET A 255 -1.08 13.38 -16.48
C MET A 255 -1.27 14.77 -17.10
N VAL A 256 -0.24 15.33 -17.75
CA VAL A 256 -0.28 16.65 -18.40
C VAL A 256 -0.69 16.54 -19.87
N CYS A 257 0.05 15.77 -20.67
CA CYS A 257 -0.23 15.65 -22.10
C CYS A 257 -1.12 14.47 -22.47
N ARG A 258 -1.44 13.58 -21.52
CA ARG A 258 -2.22 12.34 -21.71
C ARG A 258 -1.58 11.33 -22.66
N GLU A 259 -0.32 11.55 -23.04
CA GLU A 259 0.44 10.63 -23.88
C GLU A 259 1.29 9.69 -23.02
N GLY A 260 1.33 8.42 -23.41
CA GLY A 260 2.13 7.36 -22.78
C GLY A 260 3.11 6.71 -23.75
N TYR A 261 3.65 5.54 -23.38
CA TYR A 261 4.61 4.81 -24.23
C TYR A 261 4.05 4.36 -25.59
N ARG A 262 2.73 4.29 -25.76
CA ARG A 262 2.11 4.02 -27.07
C ARG A 262 2.39 5.13 -28.09
N LEU A 263 2.35 6.38 -27.64
CA LEU A 263 2.53 7.57 -28.48
C LEU A 263 3.97 8.11 -28.42
N ARG A 264 4.61 8.00 -27.26
CA ARG A 264 5.99 8.45 -27.01
C ARG A 264 6.83 7.35 -26.39
N SER A 265 7.11 6.32 -27.18
CA SER A 265 7.75 5.10 -26.68
C SER A 265 9.16 5.32 -26.10
N THR A 266 9.90 6.32 -26.60
CA THR A 266 11.25 6.67 -26.14
C THR A 266 11.28 7.65 -24.96
N ASP A 267 10.19 8.35 -24.67
CA ASP A 267 10.18 9.40 -23.65
C ASP A 267 10.03 8.80 -22.25
N LEU A 268 11.00 9.05 -21.37
CA LEU A 268 10.96 8.53 -20.02
C LEU A 268 9.82 9.17 -19.21
N LEU A 269 9.01 8.32 -18.58
CA LEU A 269 7.99 8.69 -17.60
C LEU A 269 8.57 8.61 -16.18
N GLY A 270 8.02 9.41 -15.28
CA GLY A 270 8.31 9.36 -13.86
C GLY A 270 7.04 9.36 -13.03
N ALA A 271 7.05 8.65 -11.91
CA ALA A 271 6.01 8.74 -10.89
C ALA A 271 6.39 9.79 -9.85
N TYR A 272 5.45 10.66 -9.49
CA TYR A 272 5.65 11.54 -8.33
C TYR A 272 5.78 10.72 -7.06
N THR A 273 6.82 11.00 -6.27
CA THR A 273 7.11 10.28 -5.04
C THR A 273 7.35 11.24 -3.89
N TYR A 274 6.99 10.78 -2.70
CA TYR A 274 7.36 11.42 -1.44
C TYR A 274 8.30 10.48 -0.69
N SER A 275 9.54 10.92 -0.54
CA SER A 275 10.57 10.19 0.19
C SER A 275 10.90 10.91 1.49
N LYS A 276 11.15 10.14 2.55
CA LYS A 276 11.69 10.68 3.80
C LYS A 276 12.78 9.78 4.36
N ARG A 277 13.63 10.38 5.19
CA ARG A 277 14.72 9.71 5.89
C ARG A 277 14.21 9.13 7.21
N VAL A 278 14.48 7.85 7.48
CA VAL A 278 14.03 7.12 8.68
C VAL A 278 15.17 6.32 9.32
N ASN A 279 15.16 6.22 10.65
CA ASN A 279 16.13 5.43 11.41
C ASN A 279 15.59 4.01 11.62
N LEU A 280 16.40 2.98 11.37
CA LEU A 280 16.04 1.57 11.55
C LEU A 280 16.03 1.10 13.02
N GLY A 281 16.13 2.02 13.98
CA GLY A 281 16.28 1.71 15.41
C GLY A 281 17.71 1.35 15.79
N VAL A 282 17.93 1.09 17.09
CA VAL A 282 19.24 0.68 17.62
C VAL A 282 19.39 -0.82 17.36
N GLY A 283 20.25 -1.21 16.41
CA GLY A 283 20.74 -2.58 16.29
C GLY A 283 21.47 -3.01 17.56
N SER A 284 21.76 -4.30 17.74
CA SER A 284 22.47 -4.77 18.94
C SER A 284 23.90 -4.21 19.06
N SER A 285 24.38 -3.56 18.00
CA SER A 285 25.61 -2.76 17.95
C SER A 285 25.37 -1.36 18.56
N GLY A 286 26.08 -1.07 19.66
CA GLY A 286 26.05 0.19 20.41
C GLY A 286 26.57 1.44 19.67
N ASN A 287 26.35 1.56 18.35
CA ASN A 287 26.56 2.79 17.62
C ASN A 287 25.44 3.79 17.93
N ALA A 288 25.79 4.89 18.60
CA ALA A 288 24.88 5.98 18.95
C ALA A 288 24.29 6.75 17.72
N ARG A 289 24.68 6.36 16.50
CA ARG A 289 24.08 6.81 15.23
C ARG A 289 23.38 5.61 14.62
N GLY A 290 22.06 5.51 14.80
CA GLY A 290 21.27 4.43 14.20
C GLY A 290 21.40 4.42 12.68
N ASP A 291 21.34 3.22 12.08
CA ASP A 291 21.34 3.03 10.63
C ASP A 291 20.15 3.77 10.02
N CYS A 292 20.45 4.68 9.09
CA CYS A 292 19.43 5.50 8.48
C CYS A 292 19.21 5.09 7.03
N VAL A 293 17.93 4.93 6.65
CA VAL A 293 17.50 4.59 5.29
C VAL A 293 16.45 5.57 4.79
N TYR A 294 16.03 5.44 3.54
CA TYR A 294 14.91 6.17 2.98
C TYR A 294 13.67 5.30 2.96
N THR A 295 12.51 5.94 3.06
CA THR A 295 11.24 5.32 2.72
C THR A 295 10.46 6.20 1.77
N THR A 296 9.90 5.60 0.72
CA THR A 296 9.24 6.28 -0.38
C THR A 296 7.82 5.77 -0.55
N VAL A 297 6.89 6.69 -0.79
CA VAL A 297 5.50 6.39 -1.16
C VAL A 297 5.10 7.18 -2.40
N SER A 298 4.05 6.75 -3.09
CA SER A 298 3.57 7.40 -4.30
C SER A 298 2.04 7.43 -4.38
N HIS A 299 1.48 8.54 -4.89
CA HIS A 299 0.11 8.56 -5.40
C HIS A 299 -0.01 7.87 -6.77
N PHE A 300 1.13 7.59 -7.39
CA PHE A 300 1.26 6.98 -8.71
C PHE A 300 0.73 7.83 -9.87
N ASN A 301 0.74 9.16 -9.71
CA ASN A 301 0.54 10.06 -10.84
C ASN A 301 1.81 10.16 -11.68
N ILE A 302 1.64 9.90 -12.98
CA ILE A 302 2.74 9.74 -13.92
C ILE A 302 2.91 11.00 -14.76
N ILE A 303 4.14 11.41 -15.01
CA ILE A 303 4.46 12.58 -15.83
C ILE A 303 5.73 12.33 -16.65
N HIS A 304 5.82 12.87 -17.87
CA HIS A 304 7.11 12.94 -18.56
C HIS A 304 8.05 13.88 -17.81
N PHE A 305 9.35 13.54 -17.74
CA PHE A 305 10.35 14.44 -17.16
C PHE A 305 10.39 15.80 -17.88
N GLN A 306 10.19 15.81 -19.21
CA GLN A 306 10.11 17.05 -19.99
C GLN A 306 8.88 17.90 -19.60
N CYS A 307 7.69 17.29 -19.53
CA CYS A 307 6.48 17.98 -19.09
C CYS A 307 6.64 18.54 -17.67
N HIS A 308 7.32 17.82 -16.77
CA HIS A 308 7.63 18.33 -15.44
C HIS A 308 8.56 19.55 -15.47
N GLN A 309 9.62 19.54 -16.29
CA GLN A 309 10.53 20.68 -16.42
C GLN A 309 9.84 21.92 -16.99
N GLU A 310 8.96 21.73 -17.98
CA GLU A 310 8.15 22.81 -18.56
C GLU A 310 7.16 23.37 -17.54
N ALA A 311 6.47 22.50 -16.81
CA ALA A 311 5.59 22.84 -15.70
C ALA A 311 6.33 23.65 -14.61
N LYS A 312 7.51 23.19 -14.19
CA LYS A 312 8.38 23.86 -13.23
C LYS A 312 8.78 25.26 -13.71
N ARG A 313 9.17 25.39 -14.98
CA ARG A 313 9.53 26.69 -15.58
C ARG A 313 8.34 27.65 -15.60
N ALA A 314 7.16 27.15 -15.98
CA ALA A 314 5.93 27.95 -15.98
C ALA A 314 5.53 28.39 -14.57
N ASP A 315 5.61 27.49 -13.59
CA ASP A 315 5.30 27.77 -12.17
C ASP A 315 6.26 28.82 -11.56
N ALA A 316 7.53 28.80 -11.95
CA ALA A 316 8.52 29.78 -11.53
C ALA A 316 8.31 31.17 -12.17
N ALA A 317 7.66 31.23 -13.34
CA ALA A 317 7.37 32.46 -14.07
C ALA A 317 6.05 33.15 -13.65
N LEU A 318 5.28 32.55 -12.74
CA LEU A 318 4.05 33.14 -12.21
C LEU A 318 4.34 34.42 -11.43
N LYS A 319 3.35 35.34 -11.35
CA LYS A 319 3.43 36.56 -10.53
C LYS A 319 3.82 36.27 -9.07
N ASN A 320 3.35 35.14 -8.54
CA ASN A 320 3.81 34.55 -7.30
C ASN A 320 4.52 33.23 -7.63
N PRO A 321 5.86 33.21 -7.72
CA PRO A 321 6.61 32.01 -8.07
C PRO A 321 6.35 30.88 -7.09
N LYS A 322 6.06 29.68 -7.59
CA LYS A 322 5.93 28.47 -6.76
C LYS A 322 7.26 27.73 -6.74
N LYS A 323 7.57 27.06 -5.62
CA LYS A 323 8.66 26.09 -5.60
C LYS A 323 8.26 24.87 -6.45
N GLU A 324 9.26 24.20 -7.01
CA GLU A 324 9.10 23.03 -7.88
C GLU A 324 8.09 22.01 -7.31
N TRP A 325 8.30 21.61 -6.06
CA TRP A 325 7.49 20.58 -5.41
C TRP A 325 6.12 21.08 -4.92
N ASP A 326 5.97 22.37 -4.64
CA ASP A 326 4.66 22.99 -4.34
C ASP A 326 3.77 23.01 -5.61
N GLY A 327 4.38 23.31 -6.77
CA GLY A 327 3.70 23.22 -8.06
C GLY A 327 3.42 21.77 -8.47
N ALA A 328 4.37 20.87 -8.24
CA ALA A 328 4.21 19.45 -8.54
C ALA A 328 3.09 18.80 -7.73
N ALA A 329 2.94 19.15 -6.44
CA ALA A 329 1.87 18.63 -5.58
C ALA A 329 0.47 18.89 -6.17
N LEU A 330 0.23 20.04 -6.81
CA LEU A 330 -1.06 20.34 -7.46
C LEU A 330 -1.37 19.39 -8.62
N ARG A 331 -0.33 18.94 -9.33
CA ARG A 331 -0.45 17.96 -10.41
C ARG A 331 -0.58 16.55 -9.81
N ASN A 332 0.10 16.30 -8.71
CA ASN A 332 0.00 15.04 -7.97
C ASN A 332 -1.28 14.92 -7.11
N ASN A 333 -2.43 15.45 -7.58
CA ASN A 333 -3.71 15.45 -6.85
C ASN A 333 -3.60 15.97 -5.41
N GLU A 334 -2.89 17.08 -5.24
CA GLU A 334 -2.61 17.72 -3.94
C GLU A 334 -1.84 16.83 -2.95
N THR A 335 -1.34 15.67 -3.40
CA THR A 335 -0.46 14.80 -2.63
C THR A 335 0.96 15.37 -2.67
N LEU A 336 1.59 15.48 -1.50
CA LEU A 336 2.96 15.93 -1.37
C LEU A 336 3.88 15.02 -2.18
N CYS A 337 4.83 15.62 -2.88
CA CYS A 337 5.89 14.93 -3.60
C CYS A 337 7.17 15.77 -3.49
N ASN A 338 8.32 15.12 -3.38
CA ASN A 338 9.62 15.77 -3.31
C ASN A 338 10.65 15.10 -4.24
N ASN A 339 10.21 14.18 -5.09
CA ASN A 339 11.04 13.48 -6.04
C ASN A 339 10.22 12.92 -7.22
N LEU A 340 10.91 12.53 -8.30
CA LEU A 340 10.37 11.81 -9.45
C LEU A 340 11.09 10.48 -9.60
N PHE A 341 10.36 9.38 -9.49
CA PHE A 341 10.90 8.04 -9.66
C PHE A 341 10.83 7.63 -11.13
N PRO A 342 11.95 7.32 -11.80
CA PRO A 342 11.97 6.99 -13.22
C PRO A 342 11.35 5.61 -13.48
N LEU A 343 10.39 5.56 -14.42
CA LEU A 343 9.74 4.34 -14.88
C LEU A 343 10.30 4.01 -16.26
N ARG A 344 10.95 2.86 -16.44
CA ARG A 344 11.54 2.51 -17.73
C ARG A 344 10.54 1.75 -18.60
N GLY A 345 10.21 2.33 -19.76
CA GLY A 345 9.51 1.63 -20.84
C GLY A 345 10.44 0.77 -21.70
N PRO A 346 9.88 -0.13 -22.54
CA PRO A 346 10.65 -1.10 -23.31
C PRO A 346 11.64 -0.48 -24.30
N THR A 347 11.25 0.62 -24.95
CA THR A 347 12.06 1.31 -25.98
C THR A 347 12.80 2.53 -25.45
N VAL A 348 12.73 2.81 -24.14
CA VAL A 348 13.46 3.94 -23.53
C VAL A 348 14.97 3.67 -23.53
N PRO A 349 15.79 4.57 -24.10
CA PRO A 349 17.25 4.43 -24.09
C PRO A 349 17.82 4.28 -22.68
N ILE A 350 18.69 3.28 -22.47
CA ILE A 350 19.25 2.98 -21.15
C ILE A 350 20.05 4.16 -20.56
N GLY A 351 20.78 4.89 -21.40
CA GLY A 351 21.54 6.07 -20.96
C GLY A 351 20.65 7.20 -20.43
N GLN A 352 19.45 7.36 -21.01
CA GLN A 352 18.46 8.32 -20.49
C GLN A 352 17.93 7.86 -19.14
N TYR A 353 17.59 6.58 -18.99
CA TYR A 353 17.15 6.01 -17.72
C TYR A 353 18.18 6.21 -16.60
N ILE A 354 19.46 5.87 -16.86
CA ILE A 354 20.55 6.02 -15.87
C ILE A 354 20.65 7.47 -15.37
N ARG A 355 20.58 8.46 -16.27
CA ARG A 355 20.63 9.88 -15.89
C ARG A 355 19.52 10.28 -14.92
N TYR A 356 18.30 9.79 -15.14
CA TYR A 356 17.17 10.10 -14.27
C TYR A 356 17.16 9.25 -12.99
N VAL A 357 17.77 8.06 -12.99
CA VAL A 357 18.09 7.31 -11.77
C VAL A 357 19.09 8.10 -10.91
N ASP A 358 20.15 8.65 -11.50
CA ASP A 358 21.11 9.51 -10.79
C ASP A 358 20.42 10.74 -10.19
N GLN A 359 19.58 11.41 -10.97
CA GLN A 359 18.79 12.55 -10.49
C GLN A 359 17.87 12.17 -9.31
N TYR A 360 17.21 11.01 -9.37
CA TYR A 360 16.40 10.51 -8.25
C TYR A 360 17.22 10.35 -6.96
N TRP A 361 18.45 9.81 -7.06
CA TRP A 361 19.34 9.66 -5.92
C TRP A 361 19.89 10.98 -5.39
N ASP A 362 20.12 11.98 -6.24
CA ASP A 362 20.53 13.32 -5.83
C ASP A 362 19.45 13.98 -4.96
N TYR A 363 18.17 13.86 -5.34
CA TYR A 363 17.06 14.32 -4.53
C TYR A 363 16.98 13.57 -3.19
N LEU A 364 17.17 12.25 -3.17
CA LEU A 364 17.20 11.50 -1.90
C LEU A 364 18.34 11.96 -0.98
N ASN A 365 19.55 12.14 -1.52
CA ASN A 365 20.70 12.59 -0.75
C ASN A 365 20.51 13.99 -0.17
N SER A 366 19.70 14.84 -0.81
CA SER A 366 19.33 16.15 -0.28
C SER A 366 18.48 16.10 0.99
N LEU A 367 17.82 14.95 1.28
CA LEU A 367 17.06 14.70 2.51
C LEU A 367 17.96 14.31 3.70
N GLY A 368 19.27 14.18 3.47
CA GLY A 368 20.28 13.83 4.46
C GLY A 368 20.91 12.46 4.18
N ARG A 369 22.22 12.34 4.41
CA ARG A 369 23.01 11.15 4.07
C ARG A 369 22.49 9.89 4.78
N ALA A 370 22.21 8.85 4.00
CA ALA A 370 21.97 7.49 4.46
C ALA A 370 23.20 6.61 4.21
N ASP A 371 23.43 5.62 5.07
CA ASP A 371 24.62 4.77 5.01
C ASP A 371 24.36 3.51 4.16
N GLY A 372 25.19 3.28 3.15
CA GLY A 372 25.13 2.08 2.29
C GLY A 372 25.16 2.37 0.79
N SER A 373 25.20 1.30 -0.01
CA SER A 373 25.08 1.39 -1.47
C SER A 373 23.64 1.75 -1.89
N ARG A 374 23.48 2.33 -3.08
CA ARG A 374 22.16 2.62 -3.67
C ARG A 374 21.25 1.37 -3.70
N LEU A 375 21.82 0.22 -4.04
CA LEU A 375 21.10 -1.06 -4.02
C LEU A 375 20.62 -1.44 -2.62
N ARG A 376 21.50 -1.35 -1.59
CA ARG A 376 21.11 -1.64 -0.21
C ARG A 376 20.00 -0.71 0.27
N LEU A 377 20.14 0.59 0.01
CA LEU A 377 19.15 1.59 0.42
C LEU A 377 17.79 1.38 -0.25
N LEU A 378 17.78 1.09 -1.56
CA LEU A 378 16.54 0.77 -2.27
C LEU A 378 15.93 -0.56 -1.82
N THR A 379 16.76 -1.55 -1.48
CA THR A 379 16.30 -2.83 -0.91
C THR A 379 15.58 -2.60 0.42
N TYR A 380 16.13 -1.75 1.31
CA TYR A 380 15.43 -1.35 2.53
C TYR A 380 14.15 -0.55 2.28
N ASP A 381 14.13 0.31 1.26
CA ASP A 381 12.90 1.03 0.89
C ASP A 381 11.80 0.04 0.46
N ILE A 382 12.15 -0.98 -0.35
CA ILE A 382 11.24 -2.07 -0.71
C ILE A 382 10.80 -2.86 0.53
N VAL A 383 11.71 -3.14 1.47
CA VAL A 383 11.37 -3.78 2.75
C VAL A 383 10.31 -2.98 3.51
N LEU A 384 10.49 -1.67 3.62
CA LEU A 384 9.55 -0.79 4.32
C LEU A 384 8.23 -0.62 3.56
N MET A 385 8.24 -0.67 2.22
CA MET A 385 7.04 -0.69 1.39
C MET A 385 6.21 -1.96 1.66
N LEU A 386 6.84 -3.13 1.61
CA LEU A 386 6.20 -4.42 1.90
C LEU A 386 5.73 -4.52 3.35
N ALA A 387 6.49 -3.98 4.29
CA ALA A 387 6.09 -3.93 5.69
C ALA A 387 4.80 -3.13 5.91
N ARG A 388 4.56 -2.06 5.15
CA ARG A 388 3.29 -1.31 5.21
C ARG A 388 2.10 -2.14 4.73
N PHE A 389 2.24 -2.83 3.59
CA PHE A 389 1.21 -3.78 3.13
C PHE A 389 0.93 -4.86 4.18
N ALA A 390 1.98 -5.45 4.74
CA ALA A 390 1.89 -6.53 5.71
C ALA A 390 1.26 -6.13 7.05
N THR A 391 1.46 -4.89 7.49
CA THR A 391 0.95 -4.38 8.77
C THR A 391 -0.34 -3.56 8.64
N GLY A 392 -0.77 -3.23 7.42
CA GLY A 392 -1.88 -2.31 7.17
C GLY A 392 -1.56 -0.87 7.59
N ALA A 393 -0.27 -0.50 7.67
CA ALA A 393 0.15 0.86 8.00
C ALA A 393 -0.17 1.84 6.86
N SER A 394 -0.53 3.07 7.21
CA SER A 394 -0.93 4.08 6.22
C SER A 394 0.20 4.43 5.25
N PHE A 395 -0.15 4.52 3.96
CA PHE A 395 0.71 5.03 2.90
C PHE A 395 0.61 6.54 2.74
N SER A 396 -0.46 7.16 3.23
CA SER A 396 -0.79 8.58 3.05
C SER A 396 -0.43 9.45 4.24
N ALA A 397 -0.01 8.86 5.37
CA ALA A 397 0.26 9.57 6.63
C ALA A 397 1.20 10.78 6.45
N ASP A 398 2.29 10.62 5.68
CA ASP A 398 3.25 11.70 5.45
C ASP A 398 3.03 12.46 4.14
N SER A 399 2.55 11.77 3.09
CA SER A 399 2.36 12.34 1.76
C SER A 399 1.02 13.06 1.57
N ARG A 400 0.06 12.85 2.47
CA ARG A 400 -1.33 13.35 2.40
C ARG A 400 -2.16 12.80 1.24
N GLY A 401 -1.73 11.69 0.65
CA GLY A 401 -2.44 10.97 -0.40
C GLY A 401 -1.63 9.79 -0.94
N GLY A 402 -2.27 8.96 -1.76
CA GLY A 402 -1.73 7.67 -2.21
C GLY A 402 -2.02 6.56 -1.21
N GLY A 403 -2.81 5.57 -1.63
CA GLY A 403 -3.23 4.42 -0.81
C GLY A 403 -2.52 3.13 -1.19
N LYS A 404 -3.04 2.00 -0.70
CA LYS A 404 -2.54 0.65 -1.07
C LYS A 404 -2.56 0.41 -2.58
N GLU A 405 -3.60 0.93 -3.26
CA GLU A 405 -3.73 0.81 -4.72
C GLU A 405 -2.58 1.50 -5.46
N SER A 406 -2.36 2.79 -5.21
CA SER A 406 -1.26 3.54 -5.84
C SER A 406 0.11 2.90 -5.60
N ASN A 407 0.38 2.49 -4.36
CA ASN A 407 1.69 1.95 -4.01
C ASN A 407 1.90 0.52 -4.52
N SER A 408 0.82 -0.25 -4.75
CA SER A 408 0.91 -1.58 -5.37
C SER A 408 1.28 -1.49 -6.85
N LYS A 409 0.82 -0.43 -7.56
CA LYS A 409 1.27 -0.11 -8.92
C LYS A 409 2.72 0.38 -8.96
N PHE A 410 3.18 1.05 -7.90
CA PHE A 410 4.54 1.60 -7.78
C PHE A 410 5.61 0.53 -7.49
N LEU A 411 5.30 -0.45 -6.63
CA LEU A 411 6.24 -1.46 -6.12
C LEU A 411 7.03 -2.20 -7.22
N PRO A 412 6.43 -2.68 -8.34
CA PRO A 412 7.19 -3.31 -9.43
C PRO A 412 8.30 -2.43 -10.02
N PHE A 413 8.13 -1.10 -10.03
CA PHE A 413 9.14 -0.17 -10.54
C PHE A 413 10.29 0.04 -9.56
N MET A 414 10.05 -0.09 -8.25
CA MET A 414 11.13 -0.17 -7.27
C MET A 414 12.02 -1.38 -7.53
N ILE A 415 11.40 -2.53 -7.87
CA ILE A 415 12.11 -3.77 -8.23
C ILE A 415 12.84 -3.60 -9.57
N GLN A 416 12.24 -2.90 -10.54
CA GLN A 416 12.89 -2.54 -11.82
C GLN A 416 14.20 -1.77 -11.60
N MET A 417 14.17 -0.74 -10.76
CA MET A 417 15.38 0.01 -10.43
C MET A 417 16.37 -0.82 -9.61
N ALA A 418 15.91 -1.64 -8.66
CA ALA A 418 16.78 -2.51 -7.88
C ALA A 418 17.53 -3.52 -8.75
N ARG A 419 16.83 -4.14 -9.73
CA ARG A 419 17.46 -5.03 -10.71
C ARG A 419 18.47 -4.28 -11.60
N HIS A 420 18.13 -3.05 -12.01
CA HIS A 420 19.07 -2.22 -12.76
C HIS A 420 20.36 -1.93 -11.96
N LEU A 421 20.23 -1.56 -10.68
CA LEU A 421 21.38 -1.30 -9.81
C LEU A 421 22.21 -2.57 -9.56
N LEU A 422 21.56 -3.72 -9.42
CA LEU A 422 22.22 -5.02 -9.26
C LEU A 422 23.03 -5.41 -10.52
N ASP A 423 22.49 -5.15 -11.71
CA ASP A 423 23.14 -5.48 -12.98
C ASP A 423 24.40 -4.61 -13.26
N GLN A 424 24.62 -3.51 -12.52
CA GLN A 424 25.82 -2.68 -12.65
C GLN A 424 27.10 -3.41 -12.21
N ASP A 425 26.99 -4.34 -11.28
CA ASP A 425 28.11 -5.16 -10.80
C ASP A 425 27.67 -6.61 -10.63
N SER A 426 28.09 -7.46 -11.57
CA SER A 426 27.73 -8.89 -11.59
C SER A 426 28.19 -9.67 -10.35
N SER A 427 29.15 -9.15 -9.56
CA SER A 427 29.56 -9.79 -8.32
C SER A 427 28.52 -9.60 -7.20
N GLN A 428 27.72 -8.53 -7.24
CA GLN A 428 26.72 -8.23 -6.21
C GLN A 428 25.67 -9.32 -6.08
N ARG A 429 25.20 -9.88 -7.20
CA ARG A 429 24.21 -10.96 -7.19
C ARG A 429 24.74 -12.20 -6.46
N ASN A 430 25.95 -12.63 -6.81
CA ASN A 430 26.58 -13.79 -6.18
C ASN A 430 26.89 -13.53 -4.70
N ASN A 431 27.24 -12.30 -4.33
CA ASN A 431 27.45 -11.91 -2.95
C ASN A 431 26.13 -11.96 -2.15
N LEU A 432 25.03 -11.41 -2.68
CA LEU A 432 23.71 -11.50 -2.04
C LEU A 432 23.27 -12.94 -1.84
N ALA A 433 23.39 -13.80 -2.85
CA ALA A 433 23.04 -15.23 -2.73
C ALA A 433 23.89 -15.95 -1.67
N LYS A 434 25.20 -15.67 -1.60
CA LYS A 434 26.09 -16.21 -0.56
C LYS A 434 25.74 -15.68 0.83
N THR A 435 25.37 -14.41 0.95
CA THR A 435 24.92 -13.81 2.21
C THR A 435 23.64 -14.48 2.69
N ILE A 436 22.67 -14.72 1.79
CA ILE A 436 21.42 -15.43 2.12
C ILE A 436 21.72 -16.86 2.58
N ALA A 437 22.53 -17.61 1.84
CA ALA A 437 22.88 -18.98 2.19
C ALA A 437 23.59 -19.06 3.56
N THR A 438 24.57 -18.18 3.79
CA THR A 438 25.26 -18.07 5.08
C THR A 438 24.29 -17.67 6.19
N TYR A 439 23.44 -16.68 5.95
CA TYR A 439 22.43 -16.24 6.89
C TYR A 439 21.54 -17.40 7.27
N LEU A 440 20.90 -18.09 6.33
CA LEU A 440 19.97 -19.19 6.59
C LEU A 440 20.62 -20.41 7.26
N SER A 441 21.92 -20.63 7.01
CA SER A 441 22.68 -21.75 7.59
C SER A 441 23.25 -21.45 8.99
N SER A 442 23.39 -20.19 9.39
CA SER A 442 23.94 -19.84 10.70
C SER A 442 23.00 -20.23 11.84
N SER A 443 23.54 -20.70 12.97
CA SER A 443 22.72 -20.89 14.16
C SER A 443 22.38 -19.53 14.79
N THR A 444 21.17 -19.36 15.33
CA THR A 444 20.70 -18.11 15.98
C THR A 444 21.61 -17.63 17.12
N LEU A 445 22.47 -18.52 17.65
CA LEU A 445 23.47 -18.22 18.68
C LEU A 445 24.72 -17.48 18.17
N GLU A 446 25.13 -17.65 16.90
CA GLU A 446 26.43 -17.13 16.43
C GLU A 446 26.45 -15.61 16.24
N SER A 447 25.29 -14.98 16.02
CA SER A 447 25.18 -13.51 15.93
C SER A 447 25.44 -12.79 17.26
N LYS A 448 25.42 -13.49 18.39
CA LYS A 448 25.74 -12.91 19.72
C LYS A 448 27.20 -13.07 20.14
N ALA A 449 27.99 -13.90 19.44
CA ALA A 449 29.31 -14.35 19.94
C ALA A 449 30.54 -13.62 19.35
N SER A 450 30.38 -12.73 18.37
CA SER A 450 31.53 -12.01 17.79
C SER A 450 31.82 -10.69 18.52
N THR A 451 32.24 -10.78 19.78
CA THR A 451 32.96 -9.68 20.46
C THR A 451 34.41 -10.10 20.68
N SER A 452 35.23 -9.98 19.64
CA SER A 452 36.69 -9.95 19.74
C SER A 452 37.18 -8.57 19.24
N PRO A 453 37.99 -7.83 20.03
CA PRO A 453 38.44 -6.50 19.64
C PRO A 453 39.72 -6.59 18.82
N SER A 454 39.62 -6.85 17.52
CA SER A 454 40.71 -6.50 16.58
C SER A 454 40.24 -6.45 15.13
N THR A 455 40.56 -5.31 14.49
CA THR A 455 40.58 -5.05 13.05
C THR A 455 39.23 -5.13 12.33
N GLN A 456 38.57 -3.96 12.24
CA GLN A 456 37.47 -3.57 11.34
C GLN A 456 36.83 -4.68 10.48
N PRO A 457 35.61 -5.13 10.81
CA PRO A 457 34.78 -5.85 9.83
C PRO A 457 34.14 -4.84 8.86
N PRO A 458 33.82 -5.24 7.61
CA PRO A 458 32.92 -4.46 6.77
C PRO A 458 31.56 -4.35 7.48
N SER A 459 30.85 -3.25 7.25
CA SER A 459 29.64 -2.81 7.95
C SER A 459 28.38 -3.68 7.74
N SER A 460 28.48 -5.01 7.74
CA SER A 460 27.43 -5.95 7.33
C SER A 460 26.80 -6.74 8.49
N GLY A 461 26.61 -6.11 9.66
CA GLY A 461 26.35 -6.82 10.91
C GLY A 461 24.90 -7.27 11.19
N ASP A 462 23.87 -6.49 10.87
CA ASP A 462 22.49 -6.79 11.32
C ASP A 462 21.45 -6.60 10.20
N GLU A 463 21.58 -7.35 9.10
CA GLU A 463 20.54 -7.38 8.06
C GLU A 463 19.32 -8.20 8.52
N THR A 464 18.14 -7.60 8.45
CA THR A 464 16.88 -8.22 8.94
C THR A 464 16.44 -9.39 8.06
N ILE A 465 15.58 -10.27 8.60
CA ILE A 465 14.98 -11.38 7.84
C ILE A 465 14.22 -10.86 6.61
N GLN A 466 13.53 -9.73 6.74
CA GLN A 466 12.82 -9.06 5.66
C GLN A 466 13.76 -8.59 4.54
N PHE A 467 14.94 -8.06 4.91
CA PHE A 467 15.98 -7.69 3.96
C PHE A 467 16.50 -8.90 3.18
N MET A 468 16.70 -10.04 3.86
CA MET A 468 17.14 -11.28 3.22
C MET A 468 16.07 -11.83 2.26
N MET A 469 14.78 -11.76 2.62
CA MET A 469 13.69 -12.16 1.71
C MET A 469 13.66 -11.28 0.45
N VAL A 470 13.76 -9.96 0.56
CA VAL A 470 13.80 -9.06 -0.61
C VAL A 470 15.07 -9.29 -1.44
N SER A 471 16.20 -9.55 -0.79
CA SER A 471 17.45 -9.89 -1.48
C SER A 471 17.31 -11.17 -2.30
N SER A 472 16.61 -12.19 -1.79
CA SER A 472 16.36 -13.45 -2.52
C SER A 472 15.51 -13.24 -3.78
N LEU A 473 14.57 -12.28 -3.75
CA LEU A 473 13.80 -11.89 -4.93
C LEU A 473 14.71 -11.34 -6.03
N LEU A 474 15.79 -10.63 -5.66
CA LEU A 474 16.73 -10.05 -6.61
C LEU A 474 17.83 -11.03 -7.08
N SER A 475 18.22 -12.00 -6.24
CA SER A 475 19.45 -12.79 -6.46
C SER A 475 19.27 -14.29 -6.74
N GLU A 476 18.15 -14.90 -6.36
CA GLU A 476 17.95 -16.36 -6.42
C GLU A 476 16.90 -16.77 -7.47
N SER A 477 16.89 -18.04 -7.91
CA SER A 477 15.80 -18.58 -8.73
C SER A 477 14.55 -18.88 -7.90
N TYR A 478 13.41 -19.13 -8.55
CA TYR A 478 12.19 -19.56 -7.85
C TYR A 478 12.37 -20.90 -7.11
N ASP A 479 13.08 -21.87 -7.72
CA ASP A 479 13.38 -23.15 -7.06
C ASP A 479 14.27 -22.99 -5.82
N SER A 480 15.23 -22.05 -5.85
CA SER A 480 16.05 -21.72 -4.70
C SER A 480 15.22 -21.05 -3.60
N TRP A 481 14.31 -20.14 -3.98
CA TRP A 481 13.36 -19.56 -3.05
C TRP A 481 12.50 -20.64 -2.37
N LEU A 482 11.92 -21.59 -3.12
CA LEU A 482 11.13 -22.69 -2.54
C LEU A 482 11.94 -23.53 -1.54
N LYS A 483 13.23 -23.79 -1.83
CA LYS A 483 14.14 -24.48 -0.89
C LYS A 483 14.39 -23.66 0.38
N HIS A 484 14.48 -22.35 0.27
CA HIS A 484 14.74 -21.42 1.38
C HIS A 484 13.47 -20.99 2.13
N ARG A 485 12.28 -21.09 1.52
CA ARG A 485 11.01 -20.53 2.01
C ARG A 485 10.67 -21.01 3.42
N ARG A 486 10.88 -22.30 3.70
CA ARG A 486 10.69 -22.86 5.05
C ARG A 486 11.60 -22.20 6.09
N ALA A 487 12.89 -22.05 5.79
CA ALA A 487 13.85 -21.43 6.72
C ALA A 487 13.54 -19.94 6.93
N PHE A 488 13.11 -19.25 5.88
CA PHE A 488 12.61 -17.88 5.95
C PHE A 488 11.37 -17.77 6.86
N LEU A 489 10.41 -18.68 6.73
CA LEU A 489 9.22 -18.73 7.59
C LEU A 489 9.60 -18.95 9.05
N GLN A 490 10.46 -19.93 9.36
CA GLN A 490 10.88 -20.23 10.74
C GLN A 490 11.54 -19.01 11.40
N ARG A 491 12.50 -18.39 10.72
CA ARG A 491 13.20 -17.19 11.22
C ARG A 491 12.30 -15.98 11.28
N GLY A 492 11.41 -15.80 10.31
CA GLY A 492 10.42 -14.73 10.28
C GLY A 492 9.47 -14.82 11.47
N ILE A 493 8.90 -16.00 11.72
CA ILE A 493 8.01 -16.26 12.86
C ILE A 493 8.72 -15.93 14.17
N TYR A 494 9.97 -16.40 14.35
CA TYR A 494 10.75 -16.08 15.53
C TYR A 494 11.03 -14.58 15.66
N HIS A 495 11.40 -13.90 14.57
CA HIS A 495 11.63 -12.46 14.55
C HIS A 495 10.38 -11.68 14.97
N ALA A 496 9.21 -12.01 14.42
CA ALA A 496 7.94 -11.37 14.77
C ALA A 496 7.59 -11.58 16.25
N TYR A 497 7.77 -12.81 16.75
CA TYR A 497 7.57 -13.14 18.15
C TYR A 497 8.52 -12.34 19.07
N MET A 498 9.81 -12.26 18.75
CA MET A 498 10.80 -11.50 19.52
C MET A 498 10.55 -10.00 19.49
N GLN A 499 10.06 -9.44 18.39
CA GLN A 499 9.77 -8.01 18.31
C GLN A 499 8.64 -7.58 19.26
N LYS A 500 7.62 -8.43 19.44
CA LYS A 500 6.50 -8.18 20.37
C LYS A 500 6.88 -8.53 21.82
N HIS A 501 7.49 -9.68 22.07
CA HIS A 501 7.77 -10.17 23.43
C HIS A 501 9.13 -9.70 24.01
N GLY A 502 10.12 -9.39 23.18
CA GLY A 502 11.43 -8.89 23.62
C GLY A 502 11.38 -7.46 24.16
N ARG A 503 10.40 -6.64 23.73
CA ARG A 503 10.15 -5.31 24.31
C ARG A 503 9.54 -5.38 25.72
N SER A 504 8.94 -6.51 26.11
CA SER A 504 8.33 -6.71 27.43
C SER A 504 9.36 -6.94 28.53
N LEU A 505 10.50 -7.59 28.23
CA LEU A 505 11.57 -7.85 29.20
C LEU A 505 12.29 -6.59 29.71
N HIS A 506 12.17 -5.45 29.01
CA HIS A 506 12.76 -4.18 29.46
C HIS A 506 11.82 -3.30 30.29
N ARG A 507 10.60 -3.75 30.62
CA ARG A 507 9.63 -2.97 31.43
C ARG A 507 9.23 -3.58 32.77
N THR A 508 9.89 -4.63 33.25
CA THR A 508 9.54 -5.21 34.56
C THR A 508 10.72 -5.17 35.52
N THR A 509 10.62 -4.28 36.50
CA THR A 509 11.30 -4.44 37.79
C THR A 509 10.84 -5.76 38.42
N PRO A 510 11.75 -6.55 39.03
CA PRO A 510 11.38 -7.84 39.59
C PRO A 510 10.66 -7.61 40.91
N ASN A 511 9.35 -7.88 40.96
CA ASN A 511 8.73 -8.19 42.24
C ASN A 511 7.52 -9.13 42.11
N VAL A 512 7.56 -10.13 42.98
CA VAL A 512 6.51 -11.09 43.38
C VAL A 512 6.27 -12.28 42.43
N LEU A 513 6.74 -13.43 42.93
CA LEU A 513 6.35 -14.77 42.53
C LEU A 513 4.82 -14.93 42.61
N GLY A 514 4.19 -15.11 41.45
CA GLY A 514 2.80 -15.54 41.33
C GLY A 514 2.70 -16.49 40.14
N SER A 515 2.55 -17.79 40.43
CA SER A 515 2.17 -18.81 39.46
C SER A 515 0.80 -18.47 38.88
N THR A 516 0.73 -18.13 37.60
CA THR A 516 -0.52 -18.04 36.86
C THR A 516 -0.47 -18.97 35.66
N SER A 517 -1.46 -19.86 35.66
CA SER A 517 -1.87 -20.79 34.61
C SER A 517 -1.85 -20.17 33.22
N VAL A 518 -1.40 -20.97 32.26
CA VAL A 518 -1.49 -20.68 30.82
C VAL A 518 -2.98 -20.69 30.45
N ASP A 519 -3.59 -19.50 30.44
CA ASP A 519 -4.96 -19.30 30.00
C ASP A 519 -5.10 -19.58 28.50
N SER A 520 -6.25 -20.15 28.13
CA SER A 520 -6.64 -20.55 26.77
C SER A 520 -6.80 -19.40 25.75
N GLY A 521 -6.22 -18.22 26.00
CA GLY A 521 -6.13 -17.08 25.08
C GLY A 521 -4.85 -17.04 24.22
N GLY A 522 -3.95 -18.02 24.36
CA GLY A 522 -2.60 -17.97 23.77
C GLY A 522 -2.48 -18.21 22.26
N SER A 523 -3.46 -18.86 21.62
CA SER A 523 -3.38 -19.18 20.18
C SER A 523 -3.74 -17.99 19.30
N ASP A 524 -4.84 -17.30 19.62
CA ASP A 524 -5.32 -16.15 18.85
C ASP A 524 -4.38 -14.95 18.97
N GLU A 525 -3.80 -14.74 20.15
CA GLU A 525 -2.79 -13.70 20.35
C GLU A 525 -1.51 -14.01 19.58
N LEU A 526 -1.08 -15.28 19.56
CA LEU A 526 0.09 -15.71 18.80
C LEU A 526 -0.13 -15.52 17.29
N PHE A 527 -1.30 -15.93 16.79
CA PHE A 527 -1.68 -15.74 15.39
C PHE A 527 -1.62 -14.26 14.99
N SER A 528 -2.28 -13.39 15.75
CA SER A 528 -2.27 -11.93 15.50
C SER A 528 -0.84 -11.34 15.54
N THR A 529 0.04 -11.91 16.37
CA THR A 529 1.45 -11.49 16.47
C THR A 529 2.26 -11.83 15.22
N ILE A 530 2.04 -13.01 14.64
CA ILE A 530 2.85 -13.51 13.52
C ILE A 530 2.22 -13.23 12.16
N GLN A 531 0.91 -12.97 12.10
CA GLN A 531 0.17 -12.74 10.86
C GLN A 531 0.84 -11.69 9.96
N PRO A 532 1.33 -10.52 10.43
CA PRO A 532 2.03 -9.58 9.56
C PRO A 532 3.27 -10.17 8.90
N MET A 533 4.02 -11.05 9.58
CA MET A 533 5.18 -11.71 8.98
C MET A 533 4.77 -12.78 7.94
N LEU A 534 3.65 -13.47 8.17
CA LEU A 534 3.09 -14.40 7.19
C LEU A 534 2.63 -13.64 5.93
N VAL A 535 1.92 -12.52 6.10
CA VAL A 535 1.53 -11.64 4.99
C VAL A 535 2.77 -11.16 4.25
N TYR A 536 3.81 -10.70 4.96
CA TYR A 536 5.08 -10.27 4.37
C TYR A 536 5.73 -11.37 3.52
N THR A 537 5.79 -12.59 4.06
CA THR A 537 6.38 -13.74 3.34
C THR A 537 5.56 -14.09 2.09
N GLY A 538 4.22 -14.04 2.19
CA GLY A 538 3.33 -14.26 1.06
C GLY A 538 3.41 -13.17 0.00
N LEU A 539 3.62 -11.89 0.36
CA LEU A 539 3.89 -10.83 -0.61
C LEU A 539 5.18 -11.12 -1.41
N ILE A 540 6.22 -11.63 -0.74
CA ILE A 540 7.45 -12.06 -1.42
C ILE A 540 7.16 -13.25 -2.34
N GLU A 541 6.40 -14.25 -1.90
CA GLU A 541 5.95 -15.36 -2.75
C GLU A 541 5.25 -14.87 -4.02
N GLN A 542 4.26 -13.97 -3.89
CA GLN A 542 3.54 -13.43 -5.05
C GLN A 542 4.48 -12.71 -6.03
N LEU A 543 5.45 -11.95 -5.52
CA LEU A 543 6.47 -11.31 -6.36
C LEU A 543 7.41 -12.33 -7.01
N GLN A 544 7.80 -13.39 -6.28
CA GLN A 544 8.63 -14.46 -6.80
C GLN A 544 7.92 -15.20 -7.95
N CYS A 545 6.65 -15.58 -7.75
CA CYS A 545 5.81 -16.21 -8.77
C CYS A 545 5.67 -15.30 -9.98
N TYR A 546 5.26 -14.05 -9.77
CA TYR A 546 5.06 -13.10 -10.85
C TYR A 546 6.34 -12.90 -11.66
N PHE A 547 7.48 -12.59 -11.04
CA PHE A 547 8.69 -12.26 -11.81
C PHE A 547 9.42 -13.47 -12.39
N LYS A 548 9.24 -14.69 -11.86
CA LYS A 548 10.13 -15.83 -12.16
C LYS A 548 9.44 -17.08 -12.69
N VAL A 549 8.10 -17.17 -12.65
CA VAL A 549 7.37 -18.35 -13.12
C VAL A 549 6.65 -18.03 -14.44
N GLY A 550 6.87 -18.84 -15.47
CA GLY A 550 6.24 -18.69 -16.79
C GLY A 550 4.92 -19.48 -16.89
N LYS A 551 3.93 -18.90 -17.58
CA LYS A 551 2.73 -19.65 -18.01
C LYS A 551 3.07 -20.35 -19.34
N SER A 552 3.44 -21.64 -19.28
CA SER A 552 3.70 -22.53 -20.43
C SER A 552 5.03 -22.36 -21.22
N SER A 553 5.44 -23.47 -21.83
CA SER A 553 6.79 -23.87 -22.27
C SER A 553 7.41 -23.09 -23.45
N THR A 554 6.74 -22.10 -24.00
CA THR A 554 7.10 -21.50 -25.30
C THR A 554 8.38 -20.65 -25.26
N VAL A 555 8.68 -20.01 -24.13
CA VAL A 555 9.87 -19.15 -23.97
C VAL A 555 11.15 -19.99 -23.77
N VAL A 556 11.03 -21.16 -23.14
CA VAL A 556 12.19 -22.03 -22.84
C VAL A 556 12.75 -22.68 -24.10
N ASP A 557 11.91 -22.97 -25.10
CA ASP A 557 12.33 -23.60 -26.34
C ASP A 557 13.03 -22.63 -27.30
N GLN A 558 12.64 -21.34 -27.32
CA GLN A 558 13.32 -20.32 -28.16
C GLN A 558 14.71 -19.92 -27.64
N ILE A 559 14.95 -20.02 -26.32
CA ILE A 559 16.22 -19.62 -25.70
C ILE A 559 17.34 -20.64 -25.95
N ARG A 560 17.01 -21.90 -26.23
CA ARG A 560 18.01 -22.95 -26.48
C ARG A 560 18.73 -22.83 -27.82
N GLU A 561 18.24 -22.03 -28.76
CA GLU A 561 18.79 -21.92 -30.12
C GLU A 561 19.80 -20.79 -30.32
N SER A 562 19.88 -19.79 -29.45
CA SER A 562 20.83 -18.67 -29.59
C SER A 562 22.13 -18.91 -28.80
N GLY A 563 23.08 -19.60 -29.43
CA GLY A 563 24.40 -19.94 -28.86
C GLY A 563 25.39 -18.77 -28.81
N ASP A 564 25.20 -17.82 -27.89
CA ASP A 564 26.24 -16.83 -27.53
C ASP A 564 26.79 -17.10 -26.11
N GLU A 565 28.09 -17.38 -26.02
CA GLU A 565 28.80 -17.88 -24.83
C GLU A 565 29.26 -16.75 -23.85
N SER A 566 28.68 -15.55 -23.95
CA SER A 566 28.97 -14.42 -23.06
C SER A 566 27.83 -14.19 -22.07
N LYS A 567 28.04 -14.58 -20.80
CA LYS A 567 27.09 -14.50 -19.66
C LYS A 567 25.74 -15.19 -19.94
N LYS A 568 25.69 -16.53 -19.86
CA LYS A 568 24.44 -17.29 -19.85
C LYS A 568 23.58 -16.87 -18.65
N LEU A 569 22.65 -15.95 -18.87
CA LEU A 569 21.60 -15.60 -17.92
C LEU A 569 20.72 -16.83 -17.70
N GLU A 570 20.32 -17.10 -16.46
CA GLU A 570 19.39 -18.19 -16.16
C GLU A 570 18.00 -17.86 -16.73
N ALA A 571 17.19 -18.88 -17.03
CA ALA A 571 15.88 -18.70 -17.68
C ALA A 571 14.96 -17.74 -16.90
N TRP A 572 14.98 -17.80 -15.56
CA TRP A 572 14.21 -16.89 -14.71
C TRP A 572 14.73 -15.44 -14.78
N GLU A 573 16.02 -15.21 -15.04
CA GLU A 573 16.58 -13.86 -15.18
C GLU A 573 16.08 -13.20 -16.46
N ILE A 574 15.99 -13.98 -17.55
CA ILE A 574 15.44 -13.54 -18.82
C ILE A 574 13.96 -13.18 -18.63
N LEU A 575 13.18 -14.07 -18.03
CA LEU A 575 11.76 -13.85 -17.76
C LEU A 575 11.52 -12.63 -16.86
N MET A 576 12.31 -12.49 -15.78
CA MET A 576 12.22 -11.32 -14.89
C MET A 576 12.52 -10.02 -15.65
N LYS A 577 13.54 -10.02 -16.52
CA LYS A 577 13.87 -8.85 -17.34
C LYS A 577 12.76 -8.49 -18.32
N GLU A 578 12.13 -9.49 -18.94
CA GLU A 578 10.98 -9.29 -19.83
C GLU A 578 9.79 -8.68 -19.07
N ARG A 579 9.40 -9.28 -17.94
CA ARG A 579 8.29 -8.79 -17.11
C ARG A 579 8.54 -7.41 -16.53
N LEU A 580 9.79 -7.10 -16.15
CA LEU A 580 10.17 -5.76 -15.70
C LEU A 580 10.14 -4.70 -16.80
N LEU A 581 10.08 -5.08 -18.08
CA LEU A 581 9.90 -4.14 -19.20
C LEU A 581 8.46 -4.10 -19.70
N ASN A 582 7.63 -5.09 -19.36
CA ASN A 582 6.20 -5.07 -19.65
C ASN A 582 5.45 -4.20 -18.63
N VAL A 583 5.42 -2.91 -18.92
CA VAL A 583 4.75 -1.88 -18.09
C VAL A 583 3.26 -2.17 -17.88
N LYS A 584 2.55 -2.68 -18.90
CA LYS A 584 1.13 -3.00 -18.80
C LYS A 584 0.90 -4.07 -17.74
N ASP A 585 1.62 -5.18 -17.85
CA ASP A 585 1.47 -6.32 -16.94
C ASP A 585 1.91 -5.97 -15.51
N MET A 586 2.98 -5.18 -15.35
CA MET A 586 3.40 -4.71 -14.02
C MET A 586 2.31 -3.90 -13.31
N VAL A 587 1.60 -3.05 -14.05
CA VAL A 587 0.48 -2.27 -13.48
C VAL A 587 -0.72 -3.18 -13.24
N ALA A 588 -1.02 -4.12 -14.15
CA ALA A 588 -2.12 -5.07 -13.99
C ALA A 588 -1.92 -5.99 -12.77
N PHE A 589 -0.69 -6.44 -12.51
CA PHE A 589 -0.31 -7.24 -11.35
C PHE A 589 -0.72 -6.61 -10.01
N SER A 590 -0.83 -5.28 -9.94
CA SER A 590 -1.31 -4.60 -8.73
C SER A 590 -2.68 -5.10 -8.27
N LYS A 591 -3.61 -5.40 -9.19
CA LYS A 591 -4.94 -5.92 -8.87
C LYS A 591 -4.88 -7.33 -8.31
N GLU A 592 -4.04 -8.18 -8.90
CA GLU A 592 -3.79 -9.55 -8.43
C GLU A 592 -3.19 -9.54 -7.01
N LEU A 593 -2.16 -8.71 -6.78
CA LEU A 593 -1.52 -8.57 -5.48
C LEU A 593 -2.48 -8.09 -4.40
N LEU A 594 -3.33 -7.10 -4.69
CA LEU A 594 -4.32 -6.60 -3.75
C LEU A 594 -5.43 -7.61 -3.47
N THR A 595 -5.88 -8.35 -4.48
CA THR A 595 -6.87 -9.42 -4.30
C THR A 595 -6.30 -10.51 -3.39
N TRP A 596 -5.07 -10.94 -3.64
CA TRP A 596 -4.37 -11.90 -2.77
C TRP A 596 -4.20 -11.36 -1.34
N LEU A 597 -3.88 -10.07 -1.19
CA LEU A 597 -3.75 -9.44 0.13
C LEU A 597 -5.09 -9.42 0.88
N ASP A 598 -6.20 -9.15 0.20
CA ASP A 598 -7.54 -9.18 0.79
C ASP A 598 -7.91 -10.62 1.23
N ASP A 599 -7.55 -11.66 0.45
CA ASP A 599 -7.72 -13.06 0.84
C ASP A 599 -6.85 -13.42 2.07
N MET A 600 -5.56 -13.06 2.05
CA MET A 600 -4.62 -13.33 3.14
C MET A 600 -4.99 -12.61 4.44
N THR A 601 -5.48 -11.38 4.35
CA THR A 601 -5.92 -10.61 5.53
C THR A 601 -7.26 -11.10 6.09
N SER A 602 -8.02 -11.86 5.30
CA SER A 602 -9.28 -12.53 5.69
C SER A 602 -9.06 -13.93 6.30
N ALA A 603 -7.82 -14.44 6.30
CA ALA A 603 -7.50 -15.71 6.94
C ALA A 603 -7.60 -15.60 8.48
N ASN A 604 -8.29 -16.56 9.11
CA ASN A 604 -8.59 -16.52 10.55
C ASN A 604 -7.70 -17.45 11.38
N ASP A 605 -6.93 -18.34 10.75
CA ASP A 605 -6.01 -19.24 11.44
C ASP A 605 -4.72 -19.46 10.64
N LEU A 606 -3.78 -20.17 11.28
CA LEU A 606 -2.47 -20.47 10.71
C LEU A 606 -2.55 -21.37 9.48
N GLN A 607 -3.44 -22.36 9.49
CA GLN A 607 -3.55 -23.32 8.40
C GLN A 607 -4.05 -22.63 7.12
N GLU A 608 -5.10 -21.82 7.24
CA GLU A 608 -5.62 -21.00 6.13
C GLU A 608 -4.55 -20.01 5.65
N SER A 609 -3.83 -19.36 6.56
CA SER A 609 -2.74 -18.44 6.21
C SER A 609 -1.62 -19.14 5.42
N PHE A 610 -1.16 -20.31 5.86
CA PHE A 610 -0.15 -21.07 5.14
C PHE A 610 -0.64 -21.64 3.81
N ASP A 611 -1.92 -21.97 3.72
CA ASP A 611 -2.56 -22.42 2.48
C ASP A 611 -2.69 -21.28 1.44
N VAL A 612 -3.12 -20.09 1.85
CA VAL A 612 -3.19 -18.89 0.99
C VAL A 612 -1.79 -18.48 0.48
N ILE A 613 -0.75 -18.67 1.28
CA ILE A 613 0.64 -18.47 0.85
C ILE A 613 1.10 -19.58 -0.13
N GLY A 614 0.47 -20.76 -0.13
CA GLY A 614 0.96 -21.93 -0.84
C GLY A 614 2.15 -22.61 -0.15
N ALA A 615 2.30 -22.39 1.16
CA ALA A 615 3.38 -22.92 2.01
C ALA A 615 2.93 -24.03 2.96
N LEU A 616 1.68 -24.49 2.89
CA LEU A 616 1.17 -25.56 3.75
C LEU A 616 1.99 -26.85 3.63
N SER A 617 2.45 -27.19 2.42
CA SER A 617 3.37 -28.32 2.19
C SER A 617 4.69 -28.17 2.94
N ASP A 618 5.25 -26.96 3.00
CA ASP A 618 6.53 -26.71 3.66
C ASP A 618 6.44 -26.90 5.17
N VAL A 619 5.26 -26.55 5.71
CA VAL A 619 4.92 -26.70 7.13
C VAL A 619 4.68 -28.17 7.47
N LEU A 620 3.83 -28.88 6.72
CA LEU A 620 3.47 -30.27 7.04
C LEU A 620 4.57 -31.27 6.70
N ALA A 621 5.36 -31.04 5.64
CA ALA A 621 6.48 -31.91 5.26
C ALA A 621 7.63 -31.91 6.29
N SER A 622 7.61 -31.00 7.27
CA SER A 622 8.58 -30.96 8.37
C SER A 622 8.28 -31.99 9.48
N GLY A 623 7.23 -32.80 9.34
CA GLY A 623 6.85 -33.84 10.30
C GLY A 623 5.85 -33.37 11.36
N HIS A 624 5.37 -32.12 11.26
CA HIS A 624 4.29 -31.61 12.11
C HIS A 624 2.93 -31.95 11.51
N THR A 625 2.01 -32.44 12.35
CA THR A 625 0.62 -32.71 11.97
C THR A 625 -0.27 -31.46 12.05
N ARG A 626 0.19 -30.41 12.73
CA ARG A 626 -0.54 -29.15 12.93
C ARG A 626 0.36 -27.94 12.66
N CYS A 627 -0.21 -26.87 12.11
CA CYS A 627 0.52 -25.64 11.84
C CYS A 627 1.00 -24.93 13.12
N GLU A 628 0.25 -25.05 14.23
CA GLU A 628 0.66 -24.52 15.53
C GLU A 628 2.00 -25.11 15.99
N ASP A 629 2.19 -26.42 15.83
CA ASP A 629 3.40 -27.12 16.26
C ASP A 629 4.63 -26.60 15.53
N PHE A 630 4.51 -26.30 14.24
CA PHE A 630 5.56 -25.68 13.45
C PHE A 630 5.89 -24.26 13.93
N VAL A 631 4.88 -23.45 14.26
CA VAL A 631 5.08 -22.10 14.80
C VAL A 631 5.80 -22.17 16.15
N TYR A 632 5.35 -23.03 17.07
CA TYR A 632 6.02 -23.21 18.36
C TYR A 632 7.44 -23.76 18.22
N ALA A 633 7.65 -24.73 17.32
CA ALA A 633 8.98 -25.24 17.01
C ALA A 633 9.90 -24.15 16.46
N SER A 634 9.40 -23.28 15.58
CA SER A 634 10.14 -22.13 15.04
C SER A 634 10.56 -21.15 16.13
N ILE A 635 9.66 -20.87 17.08
CA ILE A 635 9.95 -20.00 18.23
C ILE A 635 11.01 -20.63 19.14
N ASN A 636 10.93 -21.93 19.40
CA ASN A 636 11.88 -22.64 20.26
C ASN A 636 13.25 -22.82 19.60
N LEU A 637 13.28 -23.08 18.29
CA LEU A 637 14.51 -23.15 17.50
C LEU A 637 15.26 -21.81 17.52
N GLY A 638 14.56 -20.68 17.45
CA GLY A 638 15.21 -19.36 17.54
C GLY A 638 15.76 -19.01 18.93
N LYS A 639 15.24 -19.65 19.99
CA LYS A 639 15.76 -19.50 21.37
C LYS A 639 16.98 -20.38 21.66
N SER A 640 17.10 -21.49 20.93
CA SER A 640 18.22 -22.44 21.01
C SER A 640 19.38 -21.99 20.15
#